data_AF-A0A1B1ZHR0-F1
#
_entry.id   AF-A0A1B1ZHR0-F1
#
_cell.length_a   1.000
_cell.length_b   1.000
_cell.length_c   1.000
_cell.angle_alpha   90.00
_cell.angle_beta   90.00
_cell.angle_gamma   90.00
#
_symmetry.space_group_name_H-M   'P 1'
#
loop_
_entity.id
_entity.type
_entity.pdbx_description
1 polymer ?
#
loop_
_entity_poly.entity_id
_entity_poly.type
_entity_poly.pdbx_seq_one_letter_code
_entity_poly.pdbx_strand_id
1 'polypeptide(L)'
;MRRRLLLVLSVFSLLTVTAFVVPLLDQRATARAQVWTLTRAGDLDRFVALAARADTLDDLERGARRHAELYGEGVLVVDAQRRTVVAAGLAPDDPGVGAALDAVLRNQPSGGPPRVTPFSTAPQLLWQPVGTGTRAEGAVVLRADPSRAAADVGWTWVLVLAGALAAACAFAVLALLLARWVLRPIGALAGGVGAVAGGRAGAQIAVSDGPVELRELAGSFNRMSAAVQAGAEEQQRLVADASHQIRNPLAALRLRVDGLDPHVGAGGRSAYESALGEVDRLERLLDGMLGLASAEATASAVAAGSAGSPLCDAASVAAGRVDAWRPAADAAGVALSGPPVPGAAAPATEGTGVTGGPGRRDGGRLARRRPGAGAGRADRQRDPAHRARDHGGRALVARSRPDRRRHGRRRRARSRRRRPAARPATVLAGRFPRRRWQLGARAGHRRPPGHRARRPARPGSLAGRGPARHAGAGADPMSTPAVGPPGTRRRAGRRAVLAGLLAAPLAVPAAVACAPGPDTALTLAAGEPGGFYAEFGALLADVATTAGYPLRPVTTGGSRSNVELVERGEAAIGIALTDLVLAARAGGAPFRGVLDVLAIGRVYENYLQLAVRAESPFTRLAELDGRRVSFGSAGSGAATTAARLATAAGVRPAAETLDLTEATAALADGRIDAFLWSGGVPTPAVDELAARRPIRLLPLATHLAALRARYGTGAYSAVTVPPGVYGAPAPVPTIGVANLLLAAPALPDDAAGALARLLVTRAPDLVPASAIGTQYLDQPALVDTGDVPLHPGAATAYRDLHG
;
A
#
# COMPACT_ATOMS: atom_id res chain seq x y z
N MET A 1 -40.32 -4.00 9.46
CA MET A 1 -39.43 -4.53 8.38
C MET A 1 -37.96 -4.13 8.54
N ARG A 2 -37.57 -2.85 8.55
CA ARG A 2 -36.16 -2.35 8.58
C ARG A 2 -35.14 -3.17 9.40
N ARG A 3 -35.42 -3.51 10.67
CA ARG A 3 -34.53 -4.32 11.52
C ARG A 3 -34.22 -5.71 10.93
N ARG A 4 -35.20 -6.40 10.32
CA ARG A 4 -35.01 -7.72 9.70
C ARG A 4 -34.13 -7.63 8.44
N LEU A 5 -34.33 -6.61 7.61
CA LEU A 5 -33.52 -6.39 6.39
C LEU A 5 -32.05 -6.13 6.75
N LEU A 6 -31.80 -5.25 7.72
CA LEU A 6 -30.45 -4.95 8.19
C LEU A 6 -29.78 -6.18 8.82
N LEU A 7 -30.51 -6.96 9.64
CA LEU A 7 -29.97 -8.21 10.21
C LEU A 7 -29.52 -9.20 9.12
N VAL A 8 -30.35 -9.44 8.09
CA VAL A 8 -30.01 -10.34 6.98
C VAL A 8 -28.78 -9.83 6.21
N LEU A 9 -28.70 -8.54 5.91
CA LEU A 9 -27.55 -7.94 5.22
C LEU A 9 -26.27 -8.00 6.07
N SER A 10 -26.35 -7.73 7.37
CA SER A 10 -25.21 -7.83 8.30
C SER A 10 -24.72 -9.28 8.45
N VAL A 11 -25.62 -10.26 8.58
CA VAL A 11 -25.25 -11.68 8.66
C VAL A 11 -24.62 -12.16 7.35
N PHE A 12 -25.18 -11.77 6.19
CA PHE A 12 -24.60 -12.09 4.89
C PHE A 12 -23.21 -11.46 4.70
N SER A 13 -23.04 -10.20 5.12
CA SER A 13 -21.74 -9.51 5.11
C SER A 13 -20.73 -10.20 6.03
N LEU A 14 -21.11 -10.58 7.25
CA LEU A 14 -20.24 -11.27 8.20
C LEU A 14 -19.78 -12.63 7.66
N LEU A 15 -20.70 -13.43 7.13
CA LEU A 15 -20.39 -14.72 6.50
C LEU A 15 -19.45 -14.55 5.30
N THR A 16 -19.71 -13.58 4.43
CA THR A 16 -18.87 -13.29 3.26
C THR A 16 -17.46 -12.87 3.67
N VAL A 17 -17.32 -11.92 4.60
CA VAL A 17 -16.02 -11.47 5.10
C VAL A 17 -15.27 -12.63 5.76
N THR A 18 -15.92 -13.41 6.61
CA THR A 18 -15.30 -14.56 7.31
C THR A 18 -14.79 -15.61 6.31
N ALA A 19 -15.56 -15.90 5.26
CA ALA A 19 -15.21 -16.87 4.22
C ALA A 19 -13.98 -16.48 3.38
N PHE A 20 -13.64 -15.18 3.28
CA PHE A 20 -12.40 -14.72 2.65
C PHE A 20 -11.25 -14.55 3.66
N VAL A 21 -11.55 -14.08 4.88
CA VAL A 21 -10.53 -13.80 5.90
C VAL A 21 -9.88 -15.08 6.40
N VAL A 22 -10.65 -16.09 6.81
CA VAL A 22 -10.06 -17.30 7.45
C VAL A 22 -9.09 -18.04 6.51
N PRO A 23 -9.40 -18.29 5.23
CA PRO A 23 -8.43 -18.88 4.30
C PRO A 23 -7.20 -17.99 4.04
N LEU A 24 -7.36 -16.66 4.02
CA LEU A 24 -6.25 -15.73 3.79
C LEU A 24 -5.28 -15.70 4.99
N LEU A 25 -5.80 -15.74 6.23
CA LEU A 25 -5.01 -15.83 7.45
C LEU A 25 -4.18 -17.14 7.50
N ASP A 26 -4.81 -18.27 7.14
CA ASP A 26 -4.14 -19.58 7.11
C ASP A 26 -3.14 -19.69 5.95
N GLN A 27 -3.45 -19.15 4.76
CA GLN A 27 -2.50 -19.07 3.64
C GLN A 27 -1.27 -18.25 4.01
N ARG A 28 -1.42 -17.13 4.73
CA ARG A 28 -0.30 -16.31 5.20
C ARG A 28 0.54 -17.00 6.26
N ALA A 29 -0.10 -17.68 7.22
CA ALA A 29 0.58 -18.47 8.25
C ALA A 29 1.39 -19.63 7.65
N THR A 30 0.76 -20.43 6.78
CA THR A 30 1.40 -21.57 6.12
C THR A 30 2.53 -21.14 5.18
N ALA A 31 2.40 -20.03 4.44
CA ALA A 31 3.47 -19.51 3.61
C ALA A 31 4.69 -19.05 4.42
N ARG A 32 4.51 -18.33 5.55
CA ARG A 32 5.65 -17.93 6.39
C ARG A 32 6.29 -19.13 7.10
N ALA A 33 5.49 -20.11 7.53
CA ALA A 33 5.98 -21.37 8.08
C ALA A 33 6.82 -22.19 7.09
N GLN A 34 6.42 -22.24 5.80
CA GLN A 34 7.21 -22.88 4.75
C GLN A 34 8.57 -22.20 4.55
N VAL A 35 8.61 -20.87 4.48
CA VAL A 35 9.87 -20.12 4.36
C VAL A 35 10.78 -20.35 5.56
N TRP A 36 10.25 -20.23 6.78
CA TRP A 36 10.99 -20.50 8.02
C TRP A 36 11.59 -21.93 8.03
N THR A 37 10.81 -22.94 7.65
CA THR A 37 11.27 -24.33 7.57
C THR A 37 12.38 -24.51 6.52
N LEU A 38 12.25 -23.87 5.35
CA LEU A 38 13.22 -23.99 4.26
C LEU A 38 14.57 -23.33 4.61
N THR A 39 14.57 -22.18 5.28
CA THR A 39 15.82 -21.54 5.75
C THR A 39 16.59 -22.48 6.68
N ARG A 40 15.92 -22.99 7.72
CA ARG A 40 16.55 -23.86 8.73
C ARG A 40 16.92 -25.25 8.17
N ALA A 41 16.26 -25.72 7.12
CA ALA A 41 16.71 -26.91 6.38
C ALA A 41 18.04 -26.66 5.65
N GLY A 42 18.23 -25.50 5.02
CA GLY A 42 19.51 -25.11 4.42
C GLY A 42 20.65 -24.98 5.44
N ASP A 43 20.34 -24.46 6.63
CA ASP A 43 21.31 -24.42 7.74
C ASP A 43 21.71 -25.85 8.18
N LEU A 44 20.74 -26.76 8.34
CA LEU A 44 21.00 -28.18 8.64
C LEU A 44 21.82 -28.88 7.54
N ASP A 45 21.48 -28.69 6.26
CA ASP A 45 22.21 -29.25 5.13
C ASP A 45 23.69 -28.82 5.14
N ARG A 46 23.98 -27.54 5.44
CA ARG A 46 25.37 -27.07 5.62
C ARG A 46 26.07 -27.76 6.77
N PHE A 47 25.44 -27.83 7.96
CA PHE A 47 26.06 -28.46 9.11
C PHE A 47 26.27 -29.97 8.91
N VAL A 48 25.38 -30.66 8.17
CA VAL A 48 25.58 -32.04 7.73
C VAL A 48 26.76 -32.15 6.76
N ALA A 49 26.89 -31.25 5.80
CA ALA A 49 27.99 -31.24 4.82
C ALA A 49 29.36 -30.90 5.44
N LEU A 50 29.38 -30.17 6.57
CA LEU A 50 30.58 -29.92 7.38
C LEU A 50 30.90 -31.06 8.36
N ALA A 51 29.88 -31.74 8.90
CA ALA A 51 30.04 -32.88 9.79
C ALA A 51 30.42 -34.18 9.05
N ALA A 52 30.08 -34.32 7.78
CA ALA A 52 30.45 -35.46 6.93
C ALA A 52 31.94 -35.46 6.49
N ARG A 53 32.76 -34.52 7.00
CA ARG A 53 34.16 -34.30 6.61
C ARG A 53 35.02 -34.14 7.87
N ALA A 54 35.99 -35.04 8.04
CA ALA A 54 36.84 -35.09 9.24
C ALA A 54 37.85 -33.92 9.34
N ASP A 55 38.15 -33.27 8.23
CA ASP A 55 39.09 -32.14 8.11
C ASP A 55 38.46 -30.77 8.40
N THR A 56 37.11 -30.68 8.40
CA THR A 56 36.36 -29.44 8.64
C THR A 56 35.77 -29.32 10.05
N LEU A 57 36.27 -30.06 11.04
CA LEU A 57 35.79 -29.99 12.44
C LEU A 57 35.87 -28.56 13.02
N ASP A 58 37.01 -27.89 12.85
CA ASP A 58 37.20 -26.50 13.29
C ASP A 58 36.23 -25.54 12.58
N ASP A 59 35.88 -25.83 11.32
CA ASP A 59 35.00 -24.99 10.48
C ASP A 59 33.53 -25.22 10.85
N LEU A 60 33.16 -26.47 11.20
CA LEU A 60 31.88 -26.84 11.79
C LEU A 60 31.66 -26.14 13.14
N GLU A 61 32.66 -26.14 14.03
CA GLU A 61 32.54 -25.51 15.34
C GLU A 61 32.36 -23.99 15.24
N ARG A 62 33.18 -23.31 14.41
CA ARG A 62 33.06 -21.85 14.20
C ARG A 62 31.70 -21.50 13.60
N GLY A 63 31.26 -22.21 12.57
CA GLY A 63 29.94 -22.00 11.96
C GLY A 63 28.79 -22.19 12.96
N ALA A 64 28.86 -23.23 13.81
CA ALA A 64 27.83 -23.52 14.81
C ALA A 64 27.77 -22.46 15.93
N ARG A 65 28.93 -22.05 16.47
CA ARG A 65 29.02 -20.95 17.45
C ARG A 65 28.46 -19.64 16.88
N ARG A 66 28.86 -19.30 15.66
CA ARG A 66 28.43 -18.07 14.96
C ARG A 66 26.93 -18.05 14.69
N HIS A 67 26.33 -19.18 14.34
CA HIS A 67 24.88 -19.33 14.14
C HIS A 67 24.12 -19.09 15.45
N ALA A 68 24.58 -19.71 16.55
CA ALA A 68 23.99 -19.56 17.87
C ALA A 68 24.10 -18.11 18.41
N GLU A 69 25.23 -17.44 18.21
CA GLU A 69 25.44 -16.03 18.55
C GLU A 69 24.53 -15.07 17.78
N LEU A 70 24.41 -15.26 16.46
CA LEU A 70 23.70 -14.32 15.59
C LEU A 70 22.18 -14.49 15.63
N TYR A 71 21.70 -15.73 15.70
CA TYR A 71 20.26 -16.04 15.59
C TYR A 71 19.62 -16.46 16.92
N GLY A 72 20.40 -16.89 17.92
CA GLY A 72 19.90 -17.49 19.17
C GLY A 72 19.53 -18.98 19.04
N GLU A 73 19.69 -19.55 17.85
CA GLU A 73 19.35 -20.92 17.51
C GLU A 73 20.52 -21.87 17.79
N GLY A 74 20.32 -22.82 18.70
CA GLY A 74 21.40 -23.69 19.15
C GLY A 74 21.65 -24.88 18.20
N VAL A 75 22.90 -25.23 17.96
CA VAL A 75 23.33 -26.33 17.09
C VAL A 75 24.05 -27.39 17.92
N LEU A 76 23.67 -28.65 17.74
CA LEU A 76 24.35 -29.82 18.31
C LEU A 76 24.67 -30.82 17.18
N VAL A 77 25.89 -31.35 17.19
CA VAL A 77 26.35 -32.41 16.29
C VAL A 77 26.91 -33.56 17.13
N VAL A 78 26.49 -34.79 16.85
CA VAL A 78 26.97 -36.00 17.53
C VAL A 78 27.35 -37.09 16.54
N ASP A 79 28.23 -38.01 16.96
CA ASP A 79 28.56 -39.23 16.21
C ASP A 79 27.48 -40.33 16.35
N ALA A 80 27.62 -41.43 15.61
CA ALA A 80 26.74 -42.60 15.72
C ALA A 80 26.79 -43.32 17.09
N GLN A 81 27.66 -42.90 18.02
CA GLN A 81 27.70 -43.36 19.41
C GLN A 81 27.11 -42.31 20.38
N ARG A 82 26.50 -41.23 19.87
CA ARG A 82 25.97 -40.07 20.62
C ARG A 82 27.01 -39.24 21.36
N ARG A 83 28.30 -39.40 21.06
CA ARG A 83 29.35 -38.50 21.59
C ARG A 83 29.24 -37.16 20.89
N THR A 84 29.33 -36.08 21.67
CA THR A 84 29.27 -34.72 21.13
C THR A 84 30.51 -34.43 20.28
N VAL A 85 30.28 -33.98 19.06
CA VAL A 85 31.30 -33.53 18.10
C VAL A 85 31.42 -32.00 18.16
N VAL A 86 30.27 -31.30 18.18
CA VAL A 86 30.15 -29.84 18.36
C VAL A 86 28.87 -29.55 19.14
N ALA A 87 28.91 -28.61 20.09
CA ALA A 87 27.74 -28.10 20.79
C ALA A 87 27.84 -26.57 20.94
N ALA A 88 26.84 -25.84 20.44
CA ALA A 88 26.78 -24.39 20.46
C ALA A 88 25.36 -23.92 20.78
N GLY A 89 25.10 -23.49 22.02
CA GLY A 89 23.76 -23.04 22.45
C GLY A 89 22.68 -24.12 22.52
N LEU A 90 23.07 -25.40 22.43
CA LEU A 90 22.24 -26.60 22.58
C LEU A 90 23.09 -27.73 23.16
N ALA A 91 22.63 -28.36 24.24
CA ALA A 91 23.30 -29.47 24.91
C ALA A 91 22.61 -30.83 24.59
N PRO A 92 23.31 -31.98 24.72
CA PRO A 92 22.71 -33.30 24.55
C PRO A 92 21.54 -33.60 25.51
N ASP A 93 21.61 -33.03 26.72
CA ASP A 93 20.65 -33.22 27.80
C ASP A 93 19.46 -32.24 27.74
N ASP A 94 19.43 -31.32 26.78
CA ASP A 94 18.34 -30.34 26.66
C ASP A 94 16.98 -31.02 26.34
N PRO A 95 15.84 -30.48 26.84
CA PRO A 95 14.53 -31.09 26.68
C PRO A 95 14.18 -31.43 25.23
N GLY A 96 14.00 -32.73 24.95
CA GLY A 96 13.64 -33.26 23.63
C GLY A 96 14.83 -33.61 22.73
N VAL A 97 16.05 -33.15 23.02
CA VAL A 97 17.24 -33.44 22.19
C VAL A 97 17.53 -34.94 22.15
N GLY A 98 17.49 -35.62 23.30
CA GLY A 98 17.62 -37.07 23.37
C GLY A 98 16.63 -37.82 22.48
N ALA A 99 15.39 -37.32 22.32
CA ALA A 99 14.36 -37.91 21.46
C ALA A 99 14.57 -37.59 19.96
N ALA A 100 15.09 -36.39 19.65
CA ALA A 100 15.48 -36.02 18.28
C ALA A 100 16.66 -36.89 17.79
N LEU A 101 17.70 -37.06 18.61
CA LEU A 101 18.82 -37.95 18.31
C LEU A 101 18.37 -39.41 18.10
N ASP A 102 17.42 -39.86 18.93
CA ASP A 102 16.75 -41.16 18.81
C ASP A 102 16.04 -41.34 17.46
N ALA A 103 15.40 -40.28 16.95
CA ALA A 103 14.73 -40.26 15.65
C ALA A 103 15.76 -40.26 14.50
N VAL A 104 16.77 -39.39 14.54
CA VAL A 104 17.82 -39.27 13.51
C VAL A 104 18.55 -40.60 13.30
N LEU A 105 18.98 -41.24 14.38
CA LEU A 105 19.75 -42.50 14.32
C LEU A 105 18.89 -43.69 13.85
N ARG A 106 17.56 -43.56 13.88
CA ARG A 106 16.60 -44.47 13.23
C ARG A 106 16.24 -44.06 11.80
N ASN A 107 16.95 -43.08 11.23
CA ASN A 107 16.69 -42.47 9.92
C ASN A 107 15.23 -41.96 9.76
N GLN A 108 14.65 -41.47 10.86
CA GLN A 108 13.31 -40.87 10.85
C GLN A 108 13.46 -39.38 10.47
N PRO A 109 12.71 -38.90 9.46
CA PRO A 109 12.79 -37.51 9.04
C PRO A 109 12.36 -36.58 10.18
N SER A 110 12.87 -35.35 10.18
CA SER A 110 12.27 -34.25 10.94
C SER A 110 10.78 -34.16 10.63
N GLY A 111 9.97 -33.80 11.64
CA GLY A 111 8.53 -33.68 11.49
C GLY A 111 8.12 -32.75 10.33
N GLY A 112 6.91 -32.96 9.79
CA GLY A 112 6.36 -32.08 8.75
C GLY A 112 6.34 -30.61 9.18
N PRO A 113 6.42 -29.66 8.22
CA PRO A 113 6.67 -28.24 8.50
C PRO A 113 5.73 -27.70 9.57
N PRO A 114 6.25 -27.23 10.72
CA PRO A 114 5.42 -26.91 11.86
C PRO A 114 4.57 -25.68 11.59
N ARG A 115 3.33 -25.68 12.09
CA ARG A 115 2.38 -24.59 11.84
C ARG A 115 2.74 -23.37 12.69
N VAL A 116 3.51 -22.46 12.13
CA VAL A 116 3.78 -21.14 12.73
C VAL A 116 2.48 -20.34 12.77
N THR A 117 2.13 -19.84 13.94
CA THR A 117 0.94 -19.02 14.23
C THR A 117 1.36 -17.82 15.09
N PRO A 118 0.51 -16.80 15.29
CA PRO A 118 0.83 -15.67 16.19
C PRO A 118 1.12 -16.04 17.65
N PHE A 119 0.87 -17.29 18.04
CA PHE A 119 1.05 -17.82 19.40
C PHE A 119 2.17 -18.87 19.49
N SER A 120 2.91 -19.10 18.40
CA SER A 120 4.00 -20.07 18.33
C SER A 120 5.28 -19.48 18.94
N THR A 121 5.46 -19.64 20.26
CA THR A 121 6.61 -19.11 21.02
C THR A 121 7.55 -20.19 21.58
N ALA A 122 7.18 -21.46 21.53
CA ALA A 122 8.05 -22.55 21.98
C ALA A 122 9.12 -22.84 20.90
N PRO A 123 10.41 -22.91 21.25
CA PRO A 123 11.47 -23.30 20.32
C PRO A 123 11.28 -24.74 19.87
N GLN A 124 11.74 -25.07 18.66
CA GLN A 124 11.51 -26.36 18.02
C GLN A 124 12.82 -27.02 17.60
N LEU A 125 12.90 -28.33 17.81
CA LEU A 125 14.05 -29.13 17.39
C LEU A 125 13.81 -29.66 15.97
N LEU A 126 14.67 -29.22 15.06
CA LEU A 126 14.80 -29.74 13.70
C LEU A 126 16.07 -30.59 13.63
N TRP A 127 16.11 -31.61 12.78
CA TRP A 127 17.21 -32.59 12.80
C TRP A 127 17.45 -33.27 11.47
N GLN A 128 18.69 -33.72 11.25
CA GLN A 128 19.11 -34.39 10.01
C GLN A 128 20.27 -35.38 10.25
N PRO A 129 20.27 -36.58 9.63
CA PRO A 129 21.37 -37.52 9.74
C PRO A 129 22.62 -37.06 8.97
N VAL A 130 23.79 -37.34 9.54
CA VAL A 130 25.09 -37.24 8.87
C VAL A 130 25.44 -38.61 8.31
N GLY A 131 25.98 -38.67 7.09
CA GLY A 131 26.40 -39.91 6.43
C GLY A 131 25.71 -40.13 5.09
N THR A 132 25.86 -41.34 4.53
CA THR A 132 25.10 -41.75 3.33
C THR A 132 23.66 -42.06 3.70
N GLY A 133 22.67 -41.67 2.88
CA GLY A 133 21.24 -41.67 3.26
C GLY A 133 20.58 -43.01 3.66
N THR A 134 21.31 -44.12 3.61
CA THR A 134 20.92 -45.44 4.14
C THR A 134 21.52 -45.78 5.51
N ARG A 135 22.49 -45.01 6.00
CA ARG A 135 23.21 -45.22 7.27
C ARG A 135 23.56 -43.88 7.93
N ALA A 136 22.94 -43.59 9.07
CA ALA A 136 23.37 -42.49 9.93
C ALA A 136 24.72 -42.82 10.59
N GLU A 137 25.73 -42.00 10.29
CA GLU A 137 27.08 -42.02 10.88
C GLU A 137 27.24 -40.92 11.95
N GLY A 138 26.30 -39.99 12.00
CA GLY A 138 26.10 -38.99 13.05
C GLY A 138 24.73 -38.32 12.92
N ALA A 139 24.50 -37.27 13.71
CA ALA A 139 23.27 -36.48 13.71
C ALA A 139 23.57 -35.00 13.94
N VAL A 140 22.86 -34.12 13.21
CA VAL A 140 22.77 -32.68 13.49
C VAL A 140 21.38 -32.39 14.05
N VAL A 141 21.32 -31.57 15.11
CA VAL A 141 20.08 -31.04 15.70
C VAL A 141 20.19 -29.52 15.82
N LEU A 142 19.13 -28.81 15.42
CA LEU A 142 19.01 -27.36 15.46
C LEU A 142 17.79 -26.96 16.29
N ARG A 143 17.99 -26.13 17.32
CA ARG A 143 16.94 -25.53 18.16
C ARG A 143 16.53 -24.18 17.57
N ALA A 144 15.56 -24.20 16.67
CA ALA A 144 15.07 -23.03 15.97
C ALA A 144 14.00 -22.26 16.77
N ASP A 145 13.97 -20.93 16.66
CA ASP A 145 12.99 -20.06 17.33
C ASP A 145 11.91 -19.58 16.33
N PRO A 146 10.62 -19.94 16.53
CA PRO A 146 9.53 -19.43 15.70
C PRO A 146 9.08 -18.01 16.05
N SER A 147 9.56 -17.38 17.14
CA SER A 147 8.93 -16.19 17.73
C SER A 147 8.87 -14.96 16.82
N ARG A 148 9.89 -14.72 15.97
CA ARG A 148 9.85 -13.64 14.96
C ARG A 148 8.88 -13.95 13.83
N ALA A 149 8.93 -15.15 13.26
CA ALA A 149 7.99 -15.60 12.25
C ALA A 149 6.53 -15.62 12.77
N ALA A 150 6.32 -15.90 14.05
CA ALA A 150 5.04 -15.77 14.74
C ALA A 150 4.58 -14.31 14.82
N ALA A 151 5.47 -13.37 15.18
CA ALA A 151 5.18 -11.95 15.21
C ALA A 151 4.82 -11.39 13.81
N ASP A 152 5.52 -11.80 12.75
CA ASP A 152 5.18 -11.44 11.36
C ASP A 152 3.77 -11.89 10.96
N VAL A 153 3.42 -13.13 11.30
CA VAL A 153 2.09 -13.69 11.06
C VAL A 153 1.06 -12.92 11.91
N GLY A 154 1.39 -12.55 13.14
CA GLY A 154 0.58 -11.70 14.02
C GLY A 154 0.28 -10.32 13.43
N TRP A 155 1.30 -9.58 12.97
CA TRP A 155 1.12 -8.29 12.30
C TRP A 155 0.33 -8.42 11.00
N THR A 156 0.59 -9.46 10.21
CA THR A 156 -0.17 -9.77 8.99
C THR A 156 -1.65 -10.04 9.33
N TRP A 157 -1.93 -10.78 10.41
CA TRP A 157 -3.28 -11.06 10.88
C TRP A 157 -3.99 -9.77 11.35
N VAL A 158 -3.31 -8.89 12.10
CA VAL A 158 -3.84 -7.58 12.51
C VAL A 158 -4.21 -6.73 11.28
N LEU A 159 -3.34 -6.66 10.26
CA LEU A 159 -3.62 -5.89 9.03
C LEU A 159 -4.80 -6.47 8.24
N VAL A 160 -4.89 -7.80 8.10
CA VAL A 160 -6.02 -8.47 7.43
C VAL A 160 -7.33 -8.26 8.21
N LEU A 161 -7.31 -8.35 9.54
CA LEU A 161 -8.48 -8.13 10.39
C LEU A 161 -8.93 -6.66 10.40
N ALA A 162 -7.99 -5.71 10.38
CA ALA A 162 -8.30 -4.28 10.24
C ALA A 162 -8.94 -3.97 8.87
N GLY A 163 -8.41 -4.55 7.78
CA GLY A 163 -9.01 -4.46 6.44
C GLY A 163 -10.40 -5.10 6.37
N ALA A 164 -10.58 -6.24 7.03
CA ALA A 164 -11.87 -6.93 7.15
C ALA A 164 -12.91 -6.11 7.92
N LEU A 165 -12.50 -5.46 9.02
CA LEU A 165 -13.35 -4.55 9.80
C LEU A 165 -13.74 -3.31 8.97
N ALA A 166 -12.79 -2.70 8.26
CA ALA A 166 -13.07 -1.58 7.36
C ALA A 166 -14.06 -1.96 6.25
N ALA A 167 -13.90 -3.15 5.64
CA ALA A 167 -14.83 -3.69 4.66
C ALA A 167 -16.23 -3.95 5.26
N ALA A 168 -16.30 -4.54 6.47
CA ALA A 168 -17.57 -4.77 7.16
C ALA A 168 -18.28 -3.44 7.52
N CYS A 169 -17.55 -2.42 7.94
CA CYS A 169 -18.08 -1.07 8.15
C CYS A 169 -18.60 -0.44 6.84
N ALA A 170 -17.87 -0.59 5.72
CA ALA A 170 -18.32 -0.12 4.41
C ALA A 170 -19.59 -0.83 3.94
N PHE A 171 -19.69 -2.16 4.11
CA PHE A 171 -20.91 -2.93 3.83
C PHE A 171 -22.08 -2.52 4.74
N ALA A 172 -21.83 -2.24 6.03
CA ALA A 172 -22.86 -1.77 6.95
C ALA A 172 -23.39 -0.37 6.57
N VAL A 173 -22.50 0.56 6.17
CA VAL A 173 -22.89 1.88 5.64
C VAL A 173 -23.69 1.73 4.35
N LEU A 174 -23.23 0.91 3.40
CA LEU A 174 -23.93 0.64 2.15
C LEU A 174 -25.32 0.03 2.39
N ALA A 175 -25.43 -0.93 3.31
CA ALA A 175 -26.69 -1.54 3.72
C ALA A 175 -27.65 -0.51 4.37
N LEU A 176 -27.13 0.42 5.17
CA LEU A 176 -27.91 1.51 5.78
C LEU A 176 -28.39 2.54 4.74
N LEU A 177 -27.56 2.86 3.75
CA LEU A 177 -27.91 3.74 2.63
C LEU A 177 -28.98 3.08 1.73
N LEU A 178 -28.76 1.83 1.31
CA LEU A 178 -29.70 1.08 0.48
C LEU A 178 -31.03 0.85 1.21
N ALA A 179 -31.00 0.49 2.49
CA ALA A 179 -32.21 0.34 3.30
C ALA A 179 -32.96 1.67 3.49
N ARG A 180 -32.26 2.82 3.59
CA ARG A 180 -32.90 4.14 3.57
C ARG A 180 -33.55 4.43 2.21
N TRP A 181 -32.84 4.21 1.12
CA TRP A 181 -33.29 4.47 -0.26
C TRP A 181 -34.51 3.62 -0.66
N VAL A 182 -34.58 2.35 -0.25
CA VAL A 182 -35.73 1.47 -0.53
C VAL A 182 -36.90 1.69 0.44
N LEU A 183 -36.66 1.89 1.74
CA LEU A 183 -37.76 1.93 2.73
C LEU A 183 -38.39 3.31 2.89
N ARG A 184 -37.71 4.41 2.56
CA ARG A 184 -38.28 5.77 2.66
C ARG A 184 -39.46 5.99 1.70
N PRO A 185 -39.40 5.63 0.40
CA PRO A 185 -40.55 5.75 -0.50
C PRO A 185 -41.72 4.85 -0.10
N ILE A 186 -41.45 3.63 0.39
CA ILE A 186 -42.49 2.71 0.88
C ILE A 186 -43.21 3.31 2.10
N GLY A 187 -42.48 3.95 3.02
CA GLY A 187 -43.08 4.66 4.15
C GLY A 187 -43.93 5.86 3.72
N ALA A 188 -43.49 6.62 2.71
CA ALA A 188 -44.26 7.72 2.15
C ALA A 188 -45.54 7.26 1.43
N LEU A 189 -45.46 6.15 0.68
CA LEU A 189 -46.61 5.50 0.05
C LEU A 189 -47.64 5.00 1.08
N ALA A 190 -47.18 4.32 2.14
CA ALA A 190 -48.07 3.88 3.22
C ALA A 190 -48.75 5.06 3.94
N GLY A 191 -48.02 6.16 4.18
CA GLY A 191 -48.57 7.40 4.75
C GLY A 191 -49.57 8.10 3.83
N GLY A 192 -49.27 8.21 2.53
CA GLY A 192 -50.16 8.84 1.55
C GLY A 192 -51.47 8.06 1.36
N VAL A 193 -51.40 6.73 1.27
CA VAL A 193 -52.60 5.87 1.22
C VAL A 193 -53.44 6.04 2.49
N GLY A 194 -52.81 6.07 3.67
CA GLY A 194 -53.50 6.33 4.94
C GLY A 194 -54.16 7.71 5.02
N ALA A 195 -53.52 8.75 4.45
CA ALA A 195 -54.07 10.09 4.41
C ALA A 195 -55.32 10.18 3.51
N VAL A 196 -55.27 9.60 2.30
CA VAL A 196 -56.42 9.57 1.38
C VAL A 196 -57.57 8.73 1.95
N ALA A 197 -57.27 7.58 2.57
CA ALA A 197 -58.28 6.77 3.28
C ALA A 197 -58.90 7.51 4.48
N GLY A 198 -58.15 8.41 5.12
CA GLY A 198 -58.63 9.31 6.17
C GLY A 198 -59.26 10.62 5.65
N GLY A 199 -59.71 10.67 4.40
CA GLY A 199 -60.40 11.82 3.81
C GLY A 199 -59.53 13.01 3.42
N ARG A 200 -58.20 12.98 3.64
CA ARG A 200 -57.30 14.09 3.28
C ARG A 200 -57.00 14.11 1.78
N ALA A 201 -57.88 14.77 1.04
CA ALA A 201 -57.61 15.31 -0.29
C ALA A 201 -56.28 16.08 -0.31
N GLY A 202 -55.42 15.84 -1.32
CA GLY A 202 -54.19 16.60 -1.55
C GLY A 202 -52.88 15.96 -1.10
N ALA A 203 -52.88 14.74 -0.55
CA ALA A 203 -51.67 14.07 -0.04
C ALA A 203 -50.71 13.56 -1.13
N GLN A 204 -50.03 14.48 -1.84
CA GLN A 204 -49.07 14.16 -2.90
C GLN A 204 -47.74 13.60 -2.35
N ILE A 205 -47.20 12.59 -3.04
CA ILE A 205 -45.91 11.97 -2.72
C ILE A 205 -44.83 12.49 -3.66
N ALA A 206 -43.67 12.90 -3.12
CA ALA A 206 -42.53 13.31 -3.93
C ALA A 206 -41.97 12.15 -4.77
N VAL A 207 -42.04 12.27 -6.11
CA VAL A 207 -41.68 11.22 -7.07
C VAL A 207 -40.16 11.11 -7.29
N SER A 208 -39.35 11.90 -6.58
CA SER A 208 -37.90 12.01 -6.76
C SER A 208 -37.11 10.81 -6.21
N ASP A 209 -37.54 10.25 -5.07
CA ASP A 209 -36.75 9.28 -4.29
C ASP A 209 -37.08 7.82 -4.66
N GLY A 210 -36.04 7.01 -4.89
CA GLY A 210 -36.12 5.54 -4.84
C GLY A 210 -36.00 4.78 -6.18
N PRO A 211 -36.19 3.44 -6.14
CA PRO A 211 -36.25 2.55 -7.30
C PRO A 211 -37.24 3.04 -8.38
N VAL A 212 -37.00 2.65 -9.64
CA VAL A 212 -37.83 3.06 -10.79
C VAL A 212 -39.29 2.65 -10.56
N GLU A 213 -39.47 1.42 -10.10
CA GLU A 213 -40.74 0.76 -9.84
C GLU A 213 -41.55 1.48 -8.74
N LEU A 214 -40.88 2.01 -7.72
CA LEU A 214 -41.54 2.78 -6.66
C LEU A 214 -41.88 4.21 -7.10
N ARG A 215 -41.09 4.81 -8.00
CA ARG A 215 -41.39 6.12 -8.59
C ARG A 215 -42.55 6.04 -9.59
N GLU A 216 -42.64 4.96 -10.37
CA GLU A 216 -43.81 4.68 -11.23
C GLU A 216 -45.08 4.46 -10.41
N LEU A 217 -44.99 3.75 -9.28
CA LEU A 217 -46.10 3.55 -8.36
C LEU A 217 -46.53 4.86 -7.68
N ALA A 218 -45.60 5.67 -7.17
CA ALA A 218 -45.88 6.97 -6.58
C ALA A 218 -46.50 7.96 -7.58
N GLY A 219 -45.98 8.02 -8.81
CA GLY A 219 -46.57 8.81 -9.89
C GLY A 219 -47.99 8.35 -10.25
N SER A 220 -48.28 7.05 -10.13
CA SER A 220 -49.62 6.50 -10.39
C SER A 220 -50.60 6.77 -9.25
N PHE A 221 -50.15 6.69 -8.00
CA PHE A 221 -50.91 7.11 -6.83
C PHE A 221 -51.27 8.61 -6.88
N ASN A 222 -50.31 9.48 -7.23
CA ASN A 222 -50.56 10.92 -7.36
C ASN A 222 -51.63 11.23 -8.43
N ARG A 223 -51.62 10.54 -9.58
CA ARG A 223 -52.66 10.69 -10.61
C ARG A 223 -54.04 10.25 -10.10
N MET A 224 -54.12 9.15 -9.34
CA MET A 224 -55.36 8.69 -8.72
C MET A 224 -55.89 9.71 -7.71
N SER A 225 -55.05 10.23 -6.81
CA SER A 225 -55.44 11.26 -5.85
C SER A 225 -55.96 12.53 -6.54
N ALA A 226 -55.27 12.99 -7.60
CA ALA A 226 -55.69 14.17 -8.36
C ALA A 226 -57.04 13.96 -9.07
N ALA A 227 -57.30 12.77 -9.64
CA ALA A 227 -58.58 12.45 -10.26
C ALA A 227 -59.74 12.38 -9.25
N VAL A 228 -59.50 11.82 -8.06
CA VAL A 228 -60.48 11.79 -6.96
C VAL A 228 -60.82 13.19 -6.47
N GLN A 229 -59.82 14.07 -6.34
CA GLN A 229 -60.06 15.48 -5.99
C GLN A 229 -60.85 16.23 -7.06
N ALA A 230 -60.47 16.10 -8.33
CA ALA A 230 -61.15 16.77 -9.44
C ALA A 230 -62.64 16.38 -9.51
N GLY A 231 -62.97 15.09 -9.36
CA GLY A 231 -64.35 14.63 -9.32
C GLY A 231 -65.16 15.20 -8.15
N ALA A 232 -64.56 15.31 -6.96
CA ALA A 232 -65.21 15.90 -5.80
C ALA A 232 -65.44 17.43 -5.96
N GLU A 233 -64.47 18.16 -6.51
CA GLU A 233 -64.61 19.58 -6.83
C GLU A 233 -65.66 19.83 -7.93
N GLU A 234 -65.74 18.95 -8.93
CA GLU A 234 -66.72 19.03 -10.03
C GLU A 234 -68.14 18.75 -9.53
N GLN A 235 -68.34 17.76 -8.64
CA GLN A 235 -69.62 17.56 -7.95
C GLN A 235 -70.04 18.79 -7.12
N GLN A 236 -69.11 19.42 -6.40
CA GLN A 236 -69.41 20.64 -5.63
C GLN A 236 -69.84 21.81 -6.52
N ARG A 237 -69.18 22.01 -7.67
CA ARG A 237 -69.58 23.03 -8.65
C ARG A 237 -70.94 22.74 -9.27
N LEU A 238 -71.22 21.48 -9.62
CA LEU A 238 -72.53 21.08 -10.15
C LEU A 238 -73.68 21.38 -9.17
N VAL A 239 -73.49 21.14 -7.87
CA VAL A 239 -74.50 21.49 -6.85
C VAL A 239 -74.66 23.02 -6.74
N ALA A 240 -73.56 23.78 -6.75
CA ALA A 240 -73.60 25.24 -6.67
C ALA A 240 -74.28 25.89 -7.91
N ASP A 241 -73.92 25.45 -9.12
CA ASP A 241 -74.50 25.99 -10.36
C ASP A 241 -75.98 25.61 -10.50
N ALA A 242 -76.36 24.38 -10.15
CA ALA A 242 -77.77 23.97 -10.10
C ALA A 242 -78.57 24.81 -9.09
N SER A 243 -77.99 25.15 -7.94
CA SER A 243 -78.62 26.04 -6.95
C SER A 243 -79.01 27.38 -7.54
N HIS A 244 -78.07 28.03 -8.25
CA HIS A 244 -78.30 29.32 -8.90
C HIS A 244 -79.30 29.22 -10.06
N GLN A 245 -79.21 28.15 -10.86
CA GLN A 245 -80.11 27.95 -12.01
C GLN A 245 -81.55 27.61 -11.60
N ILE A 246 -81.79 27.06 -10.41
CA ILE A 246 -83.16 26.77 -9.91
C ILE A 246 -83.76 27.95 -9.13
N ARG A 247 -82.96 28.72 -8.38
CA ARG A 247 -83.46 29.93 -7.68
C ARG A 247 -84.01 31.00 -8.65
N ASN A 248 -83.34 31.24 -9.78
CA ASN A 248 -83.76 32.25 -10.76
C ASN A 248 -85.19 32.05 -11.33
N PRO A 249 -85.58 30.88 -11.88
CA PRO A 249 -86.94 30.65 -12.35
C PRO A 249 -87.96 30.62 -11.21
N LEU A 250 -87.57 30.23 -9.98
CA LEU A 250 -88.47 30.28 -8.83
C LEU A 250 -88.81 31.73 -8.45
N ALA A 251 -87.82 32.63 -8.41
CA ALA A 251 -88.02 34.06 -8.19
C ALA A 251 -88.84 34.70 -9.33
N ALA A 252 -88.61 34.29 -10.58
CA ALA A 252 -89.41 34.74 -11.73
C ALA A 252 -90.86 34.22 -11.71
N LEU A 253 -91.09 33.02 -11.17
CA LEU A 253 -92.43 32.47 -10.94
C LEU A 253 -93.13 33.25 -9.82
N ARG A 254 -92.45 33.49 -8.69
CA ARG A 254 -92.92 34.31 -7.57
C ARG A 254 -93.41 35.68 -8.04
N LEU A 255 -92.54 36.44 -8.71
CA LEU A 255 -92.87 37.76 -9.27
C LEU A 255 -94.05 37.75 -10.26
N ARG A 256 -94.24 36.66 -11.02
CA ARG A 256 -95.40 36.50 -11.92
C ARG A 256 -96.69 36.17 -11.18
N VAL A 257 -96.62 35.46 -10.05
CA VAL A 257 -97.77 35.21 -9.18
C VAL A 257 -98.12 36.50 -8.43
N ASP A 258 -97.16 37.16 -7.78
CA ASP A 258 -97.34 38.46 -7.09
C ASP A 258 -97.98 39.51 -8.02
N GLY A 259 -97.57 39.56 -9.29
CA GLY A 259 -98.14 40.48 -10.29
C GLY A 259 -99.62 40.26 -10.63
N LEU A 260 -100.23 39.16 -10.20
CA LEU A 260 -101.66 38.90 -10.34
C LEU A 260 -102.50 39.52 -9.20
N ASP A 261 -101.90 39.89 -8.06
CA ASP A 261 -102.61 40.43 -6.88
C ASP A 261 -103.68 41.50 -7.20
N PRO A 262 -103.42 42.51 -8.07
CA PRO A 262 -104.40 43.57 -8.35
C PRO A 262 -105.57 43.11 -9.23
N HIS A 263 -105.49 41.92 -9.81
CA HIS A 263 -106.43 41.37 -10.79
C HIS A 263 -107.27 40.22 -10.24
N VAL A 264 -107.02 39.78 -8.99
CA VAL A 264 -107.75 38.66 -8.35
C VAL A 264 -108.99 39.18 -7.63
N GLY A 265 -110.17 38.94 -8.21
CA GLY A 265 -111.45 39.22 -7.57
C GLY A 265 -111.74 38.34 -6.34
N ALA A 266 -112.71 38.75 -5.52
CA ALA A 266 -112.97 38.17 -4.19
C ALA A 266 -113.10 36.64 -4.14
N GLY A 267 -113.70 36.01 -5.17
CA GLY A 267 -113.83 34.54 -5.25
C GLY A 267 -112.53 33.78 -5.56
N GLY A 268 -111.47 34.46 -6.04
CA GLY A 268 -110.19 33.85 -6.39
C GLY A 268 -109.09 33.98 -5.31
N ARG A 269 -109.33 34.80 -4.27
CA ARG A 269 -108.31 35.23 -3.30
C ARG A 269 -107.58 34.05 -2.64
N SER A 270 -108.35 33.08 -2.14
CA SER A 270 -107.83 31.88 -1.47
C SER A 270 -106.96 30.99 -2.39
N ALA A 271 -107.27 30.92 -3.69
CA ALA A 271 -106.47 30.15 -4.65
C ALA A 271 -105.12 30.84 -4.96
N TYR A 272 -105.12 32.17 -5.04
CA TYR A 272 -103.90 32.98 -5.19
C TYR A 272 -102.98 32.86 -3.96
N GLU A 273 -103.54 33.00 -2.76
CA GLU A 273 -102.79 32.87 -1.51
C GLU A 273 -102.23 31.44 -1.31
N SER A 274 -102.98 30.41 -1.75
CA SER A 274 -102.50 29.02 -1.78
C SER A 274 -101.35 28.82 -2.79
N ALA A 275 -101.41 29.45 -3.97
CA ALA A 275 -100.36 29.37 -4.98
C ALA A 275 -99.06 30.03 -4.51
N LEU A 276 -99.15 31.21 -3.85
CA LEU A 276 -97.99 31.80 -3.19
C LEU A 276 -97.44 30.91 -2.09
N GLY A 277 -98.30 30.36 -1.22
CA GLY A 277 -97.88 29.46 -0.14
C GLY A 277 -97.06 28.26 -0.62
N GLU A 278 -97.39 27.69 -1.78
CA GLU A 278 -96.65 26.56 -2.36
C GLU A 278 -95.35 27.00 -3.06
N VAL A 279 -95.28 28.18 -3.71
CA VAL A 279 -94.01 28.74 -4.21
C VAL A 279 -93.03 29.01 -3.05
N ASP A 280 -93.53 29.60 -1.98
CA ASP A 280 -92.82 29.91 -0.74
C ASP A 280 -92.35 28.63 -0.03
N ARG A 281 -93.11 27.53 -0.17
CA ARG A 281 -92.75 26.18 0.31
C ARG A 281 -91.67 25.52 -0.56
N LEU A 282 -91.73 25.66 -1.88
CA LEU A 282 -90.68 25.19 -2.80
C LEU A 282 -89.36 25.93 -2.56
N GLU A 283 -89.40 27.23 -2.26
CA GLU A 283 -88.22 28.03 -1.92
C GLU A 283 -87.56 27.54 -0.62
N ARG A 284 -88.37 27.31 0.42
CA ARG A 284 -87.91 26.70 1.69
C ARG A 284 -87.36 25.27 1.53
N LEU A 285 -87.95 24.45 0.66
CA LEU A 285 -87.46 23.10 0.39
C LEU A 285 -86.12 23.10 -0.36
N LEU A 286 -85.97 23.96 -1.36
CA LEU A 286 -84.72 24.15 -2.08
C LEU A 286 -83.61 24.59 -1.13
N ASP A 287 -83.83 25.66 -0.38
CA ASP A 287 -82.85 26.19 0.58
C ASP A 287 -82.55 25.19 1.71
N GLY A 288 -83.52 24.37 2.11
CA GLY A 288 -83.31 23.26 3.04
C GLY A 288 -82.36 22.18 2.51
N MET A 289 -82.55 21.73 1.25
CA MET A 289 -81.65 20.75 0.63
C MET A 289 -80.23 21.30 0.42
N LEU A 290 -80.11 22.58 0.04
CA LEU A 290 -78.83 23.22 -0.19
C LEU A 290 -78.09 23.52 1.13
N GLY A 291 -78.82 23.87 2.18
CA GLY A 291 -78.31 23.94 3.55
C GLY A 291 -77.79 22.58 4.04
N LEU A 292 -78.51 21.49 3.75
CA LEU A 292 -78.07 20.14 4.10
C LEU A 292 -76.79 19.72 3.34
N ALA A 293 -76.77 19.89 2.02
CA ALA A 293 -75.61 19.52 1.19
C ALA A 293 -74.34 20.32 1.53
N SER A 294 -74.49 21.62 1.83
CA SER A 294 -73.36 22.45 2.27
C SER A 294 -72.91 22.14 3.71
N ALA A 295 -73.84 21.73 4.59
CA ALA A 295 -73.51 21.24 5.94
C ALA A 295 -72.76 19.90 5.89
N GLU A 296 -73.18 18.93 5.07
CA GLU A 296 -72.48 17.66 4.87
C GLU A 296 -71.09 17.84 4.27
N ALA A 297 -70.93 18.74 3.29
CA ALA A 297 -69.63 19.08 2.73
C ALA A 297 -68.70 19.71 3.78
N THR A 298 -69.22 20.64 4.60
CA THR A 298 -68.46 21.28 5.69
C THR A 298 -68.07 20.27 6.78
N ALA A 299 -69.01 19.42 7.20
CA ALA A 299 -68.76 18.36 8.18
C ALA A 299 -67.71 17.36 7.68
N SER A 300 -67.75 16.99 6.40
CA SER A 300 -66.77 16.13 5.76
C SER A 300 -65.36 16.76 5.74
N ALA A 301 -65.25 18.06 5.46
CA ALA A 301 -63.98 18.79 5.49
C ALA A 301 -63.39 18.90 6.91
N VAL A 302 -64.25 19.07 7.94
CA VAL A 302 -63.83 19.05 9.35
C VAL A 302 -63.39 17.65 9.78
N ALA A 303 -64.14 16.60 9.42
CA ALA A 303 -63.79 15.20 9.71
C ALA A 303 -62.49 14.75 9.03
N ALA A 304 -62.24 15.21 7.80
CA ALA A 304 -60.96 15.02 7.09
C ALA A 304 -59.79 15.77 7.76
N GLY A 305 -60.05 16.75 8.62
CA GLY A 305 -59.03 17.57 9.27
C GLY A 305 -58.13 18.28 8.26
N SER A 306 -58.74 18.86 7.22
CA SER A 306 -58.09 19.68 6.19
C SER A 306 -58.19 21.18 6.47
N ALA A 307 -59.23 21.62 7.17
CA ALA A 307 -59.29 22.95 7.78
C ALA A 307 -58.50 22.94 9.10
N GLY A 308 -57.35 23.63 9.14
CA GLY A 308 -56.72 23.98 10.41
C GLY A 308 -57.66 24.91 11.19
N SER A 309 -57.97 24.56 12.43
CA SER A 309 -59.12 25.07 13.20
C SER A 309 -59.36 26.59 13.02
N PRO A 310 -60.38 27.01 12.24
CA PRO A 310 -60.79 28.40 12.25
C PRO A 310 -61.36 28.68 13.65
N LEU A 311 -60.79 29.67 14.33
CA LEU A 311 -61.32 30.14 15.61
C LEU A 311 -62.67 30.80 15.36
N CYS A 312 -63.73 30.01 15.48
CA CYS A 312 -65.10 30.45 15.32
C CYS A 312 -65.44 31.39 16.49
N ASP A 313 -65.45 32.70 16.25
CA ASP A 313 -65.85 33.67 17.25
C ASP A 313 -67.35 33.55 17.54
N ALA A 314 -67.66 32.90 18.65
CA ALA A 314 -69.02 32.74 19.15
C ALA A 314 -69.71 34.09 19.41
N ALA A 315 -68.98 35.17 19.70
CA ALA A 315 -69.59 36.49 19.89
C ALA A 315 -70.11 37.06 18.56
N SER A 316 -69.30 37.06 17.50
CA SER A 316 -69.72 37.46 16.14
C SER A 316 -70.87 36.61 15.61
N VAL A 317 -70.85 35.28 15.82
CA VAL A 317 -71.94 34.39 15.39
C VAL A 317 -73.22 34.66 16.19
N ALA A 318 -73.13 34.81 17.52
CA ALA A 318 -74.29 35.13 18.35
C ALA A 318 -74.90 36.50 17.99
N ALA A 319 -74.07 37.52 17.75
CA ALA A 319 -74.51 38.83 17.31
C ALA A 319 -75.30 38.76 15.98
N GLY A 320 -74.75 38.09 14.96
CA GLY A 320 -75.42 37.91 13.68
C GLY A 320 -76.75 37.13 13.78
N ARG A 321 -76.90 36.25 14.79
CA ARG A 321 -78.19 35.59 15.07
C ARG A 321 -79.17 36.48 15.82
N VAL A 322 -78.70 37.33 16.73
CA VAL A 322 -79.56 38.32 17.43
C VAL A 322 -80.12 39.34 16.44
N ASP A 323 -79.30 39.92 15.56
CA ASP A 323 -79.79 40.86 14.54
C ASP A 323 -80.73 40.20 13.52
N ALA A 324 -80.49 38.94 13.14
CA ALA A 324 -81.37 38.20 12.23
C ALA A 324 -82.75 37.87 12.85
N TRP A 325 -82.88 37.84 14.18
CA TRP A 325 -84.14 37.54 14.88
C TRP A 325 -84.82 38.78 15.46
N ARG A 326 -84.10 39.90 15.60
CA ARG A 326 -84.59 41.18 16.13
C ARG A 326 -85.94 41.62 15.50
N PRO A 327 -86.15 41.64 14.17
CA PRO A 327 -87.43 42.07 13.59
C PRO A 327 -88.63 41.21 14.02
N ALA A 328 -88.44 39.90 14.20
CA ALA A 328 -89.50 38.99 14.65
C ALA A 328 -89.73 39.09 16.16
N ALA A 329 -88.68 39.38 16.93
CA ALA A 329 -88.76 39.57 18.37
C ALA A 329 -89.40 40.92 18.74
N ASP A 330 -89.05 42.00 18.04
CA ASP A 330 -89.67 43.32 18.16
C ASP A 330 -91.18 43.25 17.86
N ALA A 331 -91.56 42.54 16.79
CA ALA A 331 -92.97 42.28 16.44
C ALA A 331 -93.73 41.43 17.49
N ALA A 332 -93.01 40.65 18.30
CA ALA A 332 -93.57 39.87 19.41
C ALA A 332 -93.47 40.59 20.78
N GLY A 333 -92.92 41.80 20.83
CA GLY A 333 -92.67 42.54 22.07
C GLY A 333 -91.54 41.97 22.95
N VAL A 334 -90.67 41.13 22.39
CA VAL A 334 -89.59 40.43 23.10
C VAL A 334 -88.24 41.10 22.85
N ALA A 335 -87.66 41.72 23.87
CA ALA A 335 -86.33 42.34 23.77
C ALA A 335 -85.21 41.29 23.76
N LEU A 336 -84.47 41.17 22.64
CA LEU A 336 -83.28 40.33 22.54
C LEU A 336 -81.99 41.08 22.93
N SER A 337 -81.28 40.57 23.93
CA SER A 337 -79.94 41.04 24.33
C SER A 337 -78.86 40.08 23.83
N GLY A 338 -77.93 40.57 23.01
CA GLY A 338 -76.75 39.82 22.55
C GLY A 338 -75.46 40.21 23.27
N PRO A 339 -74.36 39.44 23.10
CA PRO A 339 -73.04 39.86 23.55
C PRO A 339 -72.60 41.15 22.82
N PRO A 340 -71.83 42.04 23.47
CA PRO A 340 -71.48 43.34 22.90
C PRO A 340 -70.57 43.21 21.67
N VAL A 341 -71.07 43.65 20.52
CA VAL A 341 -70.34 43.62 19.24
C VAL A 341 -69.24 44.70 19.26
N PRO A 342 -67.96 44.36 18.98
CA PRO A 342 -66.90 45.36 18.92
C PRO A 342 -67.02 46.30 17.71
N GLY A 343 -67.69 47.45 17.87
CA GLY A 343 -67.60 48.55 16.89
C GLY A 343 -68.80 49.49 16.72
N ALA A 344 -69.98 49.18 17.27
CA ALA A 344 -71.16 50.03 17.11
C ALA A 344 -71.26 51.12 18.20
N ALA A 345 -71.18 52.39 17.80
CA ALA A 345 -71.36 53.54 18.69
C ALA A 345 -72.63 54.32 18.35
N ALA A 346 -73.34 54.81 19.38
CA ALA A 346 -74.54 55.64 19.29
C ALA A 346 -74.34 56.95 20.10
N PRO A 347 -75.06 58.04 19.78
CA PRO A 347 -74.73 59.38 20.28
C PRO A 347 -75.18 59.65 21.72
N ALA A 348 -74.59 60.69 22.33
CA ALA A 348 -74.87 61.13 23.70
C ALA A 348 -75.71 62.42 23.75
N THR A 349 -76.38 62.64 24.89
CA THR A 349 -77.13 63.86 25.25
C THR A 349 -76.70 64.40 26.62
N GLU A 350 -77.13 65.64 26.92
CA GLU A 350 -76.75 66.47 28.08
C GLU A 350 -77.52 66.06 29.36
N GLY A 351 -77.18 66.48 30.61
CA GLY A 351 -76.11 67.37 31.11
C GLY A 351 -76.38 67.85 32.56
N THR A 352 -75.54 68.76 33.10
CA THR A 352 -75.63 69.45 34.43
C THR A 352 -75.38 68.60 35.70
N GLY A 353 -74.83 69.13 36.82
CA GLY A 353 -74.10 70.40 37.03
C GLY A 353 -73.86 70.79 38.52
N VAL A 354 -72.94 71.78 38.75
CA VAL A 354 -72.88 72.74 39.91
C VAL A 354 -72.55 72.18 41.32
N THR A 355 -71.63 72.69 42.18
CA THR A 355 -70.49 73.68 42.24
C THR A 355 -69.59 73.27 43.45
N GLY A 356 -68.48 73.88 43.90
CA GLY A 356 -67.68 75.11 43.66
C GLY A 356 -66.31 74.96 44.39
N GLY A 357 -65.56 75.95 44.90
CA GLY A 357 -65.55 77.43 44.79
C GLY A 357 -65.17 78.13 46.12
N PRO A 358 -64.31 79.18 46.18
CA PRO A 358 -63.33 79.77 45.23
C PRO A 358 -61.85 79.40 45.62
N GLY A 359 -60.75 80.00 45.13
CA GLY A 359 -60.50 80.84 43.94
C GLY A 359 -59.68 82.14 44.18
N ARG A 360 -58.69 82.42 43.29
CA ARG A 360 -57.85 83.65 43.10
C ARG A 360 -56.55 83.77 43.92
N ARG A 361 -55.41 84.25 43.40
CA ARG A 361 -54.97 84.70 42.02
C ARG A 361 -53.42 84.77 42.01
N ASP A 362 -52.64 84.92 40.92
CA ASP A 362 -52.76 84.93 39.43
C ASP A 362 -51.38 84.41 38.88
N GLY A 363 -51.00 84.28 37.61
CA GLY A 363 -51.64 84.59 36.31
C GLY A 363 -50.71 84.45 35.07
N GLY A 364 -49.44 84.02 35.20
CA GLY A 364 -48.41 84.08 34.14
C GLY A 364 -48.51 83.02 33.02
N ARG A 365 -48.51 83.50 31.76
CA ARG A 365 -48.57 82.80 30.45
C ARG A 365 -48.07 81.33 30.42
N LEU A 366 -48.94 80.35 30.14
CA LEU A 366 -49.23 79.71 28.81
C LEU A 366 -48.09 78.80 28.26
N ALA A 367 -48.34 77.59 27.70
CA ALA A 367 -49.58 76.96 27.21
C ALA A 367 -49.69 75.43 27.53
N ARG A 368 -50.62 74.70 26.89
CA ARG A 368 -51.23 73.43 27.35
C ARG A 368 -50.68 72.10 26.75
N ARG A 369 -51.04 70.99 27.42
CA ARG A 369 -50.88 69.56 27.02
C ARG A 369 -51.85 69.09 25.91
N ARG A 370 -51.62 67.86 25.40
CA ARG A 370 -52.46 66.99 24.52
C ARG A 370 -52.55 67.45 23.04
N PRO A 371 -53.01 66.60 22.08
CA PRO A 371 -53.54 65.23 22.21
C PRO A 371 -52.88 64.17 21.28
N GLY A 372 -53.38 62.93 21.37
CA GLY A 372 -54.06 62.17 20.28
C GLY A 372 -53.46 62.00 18.88
N ALA A 373 -53.73 60.85 18.26
CA ALA A 373 -53.43 60.54 16.86
C ALA A 373 -54.58 60.92 15.91
N GLY A 374 -54.31 61.00 14.59
CA GLY A 374 -55.36 60.86 13.57
C GLY A 374 -55.19 61.70 12.28
N ALA A 375 -54.62 61.09 11.23
CA ALA A 375 -54.80 61.42 9.81
C ALA A 375 -54.24 60.26 8.96
N GLY A 376 -54.69 59.99 7.73
CA GLY A 376 -55.79 60.57 6.95
C GLY A 376 -55.69 60.11 5.47
N ARG A 377 -56.81 59.73 4.83
CA ARG A 377 -56.83 59.23 3.44
C ARG A 377 -56.66 60.34 2.39
N ALA A 378 -55.92 60.06 1.31
CA ALA A 378 -56.06 60.64 -0.05
C ALA A 378 -55.01 59.96 -0.99
N ASP A 379 -55.20 59.72 -2.30
CA ASP A 379 -56.42 59.67 -3.13
C ASP A 379 -56.14 58.88 -4.44
N ARG A 380 -57.20 58.54 -5.19
CA ARG A 380 -57.32 58.33 -6.66
C ARG A 380 -56.20 57.66 -7.52
N GLN A 381 -56.56 56.47 -8.02
CA GLN A 381 -57.00 56.22 -9.44
C GLN A 381 -55.99 56.24 -10.62
N ARG A 382 -56.26 55.35 -11.61
CA ARG A 382 -55.82 55.28 -13.03
C ARG A 382 -54.72 54.28 -13.46
N ASP A 383 -55.21 53.17 -14.00
CA ASP A 383 -54.73 52.45 -15.21
C ASP A 383 -54.75 53.40 -16.46
N PRO A 384 -54.20 53.09 -17.67
CA PRO A 384 -53.61 51.81 -18.11
C PRO A 384 -52.41 51.85 -19.11
N ALA A 385 -51.94 50.64 -19.45
CA ALA A 385 -51.55 50.14 -20.78
C ALA A 385 -50.25 50.56 -21.55
N HIS A 386 -49.62 49.50 -22.11
CA HIS A 386 -49.25 49.29 -23.53
C HIS A 386 -47.83 49.59 -24.10
N ARG A 387 -47.36 48.57 -24.87
CA ARG A 387 -46.46 48.60 -26.06
C ARG A 387 -44.96 48.92 -25.83
N ALA A 388 -44.01 48.43 -26.63
CA ALA A 388 -43.95 47.26 -27.53
C ALA A 388 -42.48 46.94 -27.94
N ARG A 389 -42.27 45.80 -28.63
CA ARG A 389 -41.39 45.51 -29.80
C ARG A 389 -40.14 46.41 -30.10
N ASP A 390 -39.04 45.90 -30.70
CA ASP A 390 -38.98 44.83 -31.71
C ASP A 390 -37.63 44.08 -31.90
N HIS A 391 -37.64 43.14 -32.87
CA HIS A 391 -36.60 42.48 -33.71
C HIS A 391 -35.08 42.60 -33.37
N GLY A 392 -34.19 41.62 -33.66
CA GLY A 392 -34.22 40.32 -34.38
C GLY A 392 -32.76 39.84 -34.65
N GLY A 393 -32.39 38.69 -35.26
CA GLY A 393 -33.10 37.47 -35.70
C GLY A 393 -32.22 36.62 -36.67
N ARG A 394 -32.50 35.29 -36.83
CA ARG A 394 -32.01 34.34 -37.89
C ARG A 394 -30.47 34.04 -37.93
N ALA A 395 -29.91 32.96 -38.52
CA ALA A 395 -30.29 31.57 -38.95
C ALA A 395 -28.97 30.87 -39.48
N LEU A 396 -28.78 29.59 -39.89
CA LEU A 396 -29.52 28.31 -40.02
C LEU A 396 -28.50 27.13 -40.29
N VAL A 397 -28.96 25.94 -40.74
CA VAL A 397 -28.21 24.83 -41.42
C VAL A 397 -27.39 23.83 -40.53
N ALA A 398 -27.14 22.56 -40.95
CA ALA A 398 -28.03 21.37 -40.90
C ALA A 398 -27.36 20.04 -41.37
N ARG A 399 -27.97 18.88 -41.03
CA ARG A 399 -27.74 17.48 -41.55
C ARG A 399 -26.41 16.79 -41.08
N SER A 400 -26.20 15.46 -41.10
CA SER A 400 -26.85 14.29 -41.79
C SER A 400 -26.83 12.96 -40.97
N ARG A 401 -27.58 11.92 -41.41
CA ARG A 401 -27.51 10.48 -41.00
C ARG A 401 -27.41 9.54 -42.23
N PRO A 402 -26.88 8.30 -42.09
CA PRO A 402 -27.70 7.04 -42.04
C PRO A 402 -27.59 6.28 -40.67
N ASP A 403 -28.26 5.15 -40.31
CA ASP A 403 -29.30 4.24 -40.89
C ASP A 403 -28.80 3.07 -41.81
N ARG A 404 -29.26 1.79 -41.83
CA ARG A 404 -30.40 1.02 -41.23
C ARG A 404 -30.11 -0.52 -41.15
N ARG A 405 -30.96 -1.33 -40.46
CA ARG A 405 -31.16 -2.83 -40.47
C ARG A 405 -30.44 -3.63 -39.34
N ARG A 406 -31.03 -4.59 -38.57
CA ARG A 406 -31.95 -5.78 -38.75
C ARG A 406 -31.24 -7.01 -39.34
N HIS A 407 -31.38 -8.28 -38.87
CA HIS A 407 -32.21 -9.02 -37.87
C HIS A 407 -31.34 -10.15 -37.22
N GLY A 408 -31.73 -11.04 -36.28
CA GLY A 408 -33.01 -11.41 -35.65
C GLY A 408 -32.84 -12.43 -34.47
N ARG A 409 -33.94 -13.05 -33.99
CA ARG A 409 -33.99 -13.88 -32.74
C ARG A 409 -34.12 -15.40 -32.97
N ARG A 410 -33.49 -16.23 -32.10
CA ARG A 410 -33.97 -17.52 -31.46
C ARG A 410 -32.82 -18.04 -30.56
N ARG A 411 -32.90 -18.30 -29.24
CA ARG A 411 -33.78 -19.05 -28.29
C ARG A 411 -33.51 -20.59 -28.17
N ARG A 412 -32.90 -20.96 -27.02
CA ARG A 412 -33.03 -22.23 -26.23
C ARG A 412 -32.40 -23.53 -26.81
N ALA A 413 -32.06 -24.59 -26.02
CA ALA A 413 -31.65 -24.72 -24.59
C ALA A 413 -31.30 -26.22 -24.24
N ARG A 414 -30.51 -26.45 -23.16
CA ARG A 414 -30.15 -27.77 -22.53
C ARG A 414 -29.22 -28.67 -23.41
N SER A 415 -28.48 -29.68 -22.92
CA SER A 415 -28.28 -30.36 -21.60
C SER A 415 -26.78 -30.76 -21.44
N ARG A 416 -26.08 -30.73 -20.29
CA ARG A 416 -26.19 -31.44 -18.97
C ARG A 416 -25.66 -32.90 -18.98
N ARG A 417 -24.67 -33.21 -18.08
CA ARG A 417 -24.01 -34.53 -17.75
C ARG A 417 -22.90 -34.98 -18.74
N ARG A 418 -21.87 -35.78 -18.37
CA ARG A 418 -21.44 -36.46 -17.11
C ARG A 418 -19.89 -36.75 -17.09
N ARG A 419 -19.29 -37.08 -15.92
CA ARG A 419 -17.98 -37.79 -15.77
C ARG A 419 -18.18 -39.34 -15.78
N PRO A 420 -17.17 -40.18 -16.10
CA PRO A 420 -16.09 -40.69 -15.20
C PRO A 420 -14.66 -40.42 -15.78
N ALA A 421 -13.48 -40.69 -15.20
CA ALA A 421 -12.96 -41.40 -14.00
C ALA A 421 -12.31 -42.80 -14.20
N ALA A 422 -11.21 -43.06 -13.45
CA ALA A 422 -10.39 -44.29 -13.28
C ALA A 422 -9.19 -44.56 -14.24
N ARG A 423 -8.25 -45.40 -13.74
CA ARG A 423 -6.94 -45.89 -14.30
C ARG A 423 -6.93 -47.46 -14.20
N PRO A 424 -5.81 -48.22 -14.33
CA PRO A 424 -4.60 -48.15 -15.19
C PRO A 424 -4.37 -49.45 -16.01
N ALA A 425 -3.26 -49.56 -16.75
CA ALA A 425 -2.63 -50.83 -17.17
C ALA A 425 -1.10 -50.67 -17.29
N THR A 426 -0.33 -51.77 -17.30
CA THR A 426 1.13 -51.77 -17.01
C THR A 426 1.91 -52.83 -17.81
N VAL A 427 3.20 -52.57 -18.07
CA VAL A 427 4.23 -53.52 -18.63
C VAL A 427 3.98 -53.89 -20.12
N LEU A 428 4.92 -53.72 -21.06
CA LEU A 428 6.14 -54.52 -21.23
C LEU A 428 7.24 -53.80 -22.06
N ALA A 429 8.47 -54.34 -22.03
CA ALA A 429 9.63 -53.81 -22.75
C ALA A 429 9.95 -54.60 -24.04
N GLY A 430 10.62 -53.96 -25.02
CA GLY A 430 11.07 -54.57 -26.27
C GLY A 430 12.30 -53.88 -26.87
N ARG A 431 13.20 -54.64 -27.52
CA ARG A 431 14.51 -54.18 -28.03
C ARG A 431 14.46 -53.83 -29.54
N PHE A 432 15.35 -52.91 -29.95
CA PHE A 432 16.25 -52.87 -31.14
C PHE A 432 16.22 -54.02 -32.19
N PRO A 433 16.78 -53.87 -33.44
CA PRO A 433 17.42 -52.69 -34.08
C PRO A 433 17.22 -52.49 -35.63
N ARG A 434 17.84 -51.42 -36.18
CA ARG A 434 18.52 -51.30 -37.52
C ARG A 434 17.78 -51.67 -38.84
N ARG A 435 17.87 -50.75 -39.83
CA ARG A 435 18.39 -51.03 -41.20
C ARG A 435 18.95 -49.75 -41.87
N ARG A 436 19.64 -49.88 -43.01
CA ARG A 436 20.62 -48.90 -43.56
C ARG A 436 20.71 -48.94 -45.10
N TRP A 437 20.63 -47.76 -45.73
CA TRP A 437 20.92 -47.41 -47.15
C TRP A 437 21.19 -45.88 -47.19
N GLN A 438 22.07 -45.22 -47.97
CA GLN A 438 22.98 -45.51 -49.11
C GLN A 438 22.30 -45.63 -50.50
N LEU A 439 22.83 -45.11 -51.61
CA LEU A 439 24.14 -44.47 -51.89
C LEU A 439 24.12 -43.55 -53.14
N GLY A 440 24.76 -42.37 -53.11
CA GLY A 440 25.32 -41.63 -54.28
C GLY A 440 24.35 -40.88 -55.25
N ALA A 441 24.82 -40.05 -56.20
CA ALA A 441 26.12 -39.36 -56.38
C ALA A 441 26.08 -38.30 -57.54
N ARG A 442 27.07 -37.37 -57.57
CA ARG A 442 27.43 -36.37 -58.65
C ARG A 442 26.43 -35.20 -58.84
N ALA A 443 26.77 -33.90 -58.90
CA ALA A 443 27.89 -33.10 -59.46
C ALA A 443 27.77 -32.84 -60.99
N GLY A 444 27.92 -31.61 -61.53
CA GLY A 444 28.13 -30.25 -60.98
C GLY A 444 28.54 -29.26 -62.11
N HIS A 445 28.70 -27.93 -61.90
CA HIS A 445 29.40 -27.01 -62.87
C HIS A 445 29.89 -25.66 -62.25
N ARG A 446 30.46 -24.73 -63.03
CA ARG A 446 31.49 -23.73 -62.62
C ARG A 446 31.11 -22.22 -62.76
N ARG A 447 31.88 -21.35 -62.08
CA ARG A 447 32.05 -19.86 -62.24
C ARG A 447 33.07 -19.53 -63.37
N PRO A 448 33.56 -18.27 -63.64
CA PRO A 448 33.14 -16.87 -63.34
C PRO A 448 32.87 -16.12 -64.70
N PRO A 449 33.26 -14.86 -65.07
CA PRO A 449 33.72 -13.62 -64.39
C PRO A 449 32.98 -12.32 -64.87
N GLY A 450 33.62 -11.13 -64.89
CA GLY A 450 33.10 -9.86 -65.45
C GLY A 450 34.10 -8.68 -65.39
N HIS A 451 33.76 -7.45 -65.88
CA HIS A 451 34.62 -6.25 -65.72
C HIS A 451 33.96 -4.85 -65.95
N ARG A 452 34.38 -3.87 -65.13
CA ARG A 452 34.64 -2.42 -65.37
C ARG A 452 33.61 -1.46 -66.05
N ALA A 453 33.01 -0.62 -65.20
CA ALA A 453 33.14 0.86 -65.12
C ALA A 453 32.72 1.82 -66.27
N ARG A 454 32.00 2.91 -65.89
CA ARG A 454 32.32 4.32 -66.21
C ARG A 454 31.53 5.34 -65.35
N ARG A 455 32.06 6.56 -65.24
CA ARG A 455 31.48 7.82 -64.69
C ARG A 455 31.43 8.83 -65.87
N PRO A 456 30.64 9.93 -65.87
CA PRO A 456 31.01 11.14 -65.10
C PRO A 456 29.85 12.12 -64.71
N ALA A 457 30.26 13.32 -64.23
CA ALA A 457 29.59 14.63 -64.29
C ALA A 457 28.49 15.05 -63.27
N ARG A 458 28.66 16.28 -62.78
CA ARG A 458 27.67 17.26 -62.25
C ARG A 458 27.80 18.55 -63.10
N PRO A 459 26.82 19.46 -63.14
CA PRO A 459 26.73 20.59 -62.18
C PRO A 459 25.28 20.79 -61.65
N GLY A 460 24.93 21.72 -60.75
CA GLY A 460 25.71 22.70 -59.96
C GLY A 460 24.78 23.77 -59.34
N SER A 461 25.33 24.64 -58.47
CA SER A 461 24.63 25.80 -57.81
C SER A 461 23.56 25.45 -56.75
N LEU A 462 23.20 26.30 -55.77
CA LEU A 462 23.86 27.52 -55.25
C LEU A 462 23.35 27.84 -53.82
N ALA A 463 24.24 27.96 -52.83
CA ALA A 463 23.99 28.67 -51.56
C ALA A 463 25.31 28.86 -50.78
N GLY A 464 25.51 30.01 -50.14
CA GLY A 464 26.60 30.20 -49.16
C GLY A 464 26.98 31.67 -48.90
N ARG A 465 27.41 31.95 -47.66
CA ARG A 465 28.27 33.06 -47.20
C ARG A 465 28.48 32.97 -45.68
N GLY A 466 29.71 33.20 -45.21
CA GLY A 466 30.05 33.66 -43.85
C GLY A 466 30.88 34.95 -43.99
N PRO A 467 31.91 35.22 -43.17
CA PRO A 467 32.25 34.67 -41.84
C PRO A 467 32.81 35.71 -40.81
N ALA A 468 32.92 35.29 -39.54
CA ALA A 468 33.93 35.63 -38.48
C ALA A 468 34.59 37.03 -38.31
N ARG A 469 34.81 37.47 -37.02
CA ARG A 469 36.15 37.52 -36.36
C ARG A 469 36.22 38.20 -34.94
N HIS A 470 36.90 37.50 -34.01
CA HIS A 470 37.87 37.92 -32.95
C HIS A 470 37.60 38.94 -31.80
N ALA A 471 38.45 38.76 -30.76
CA ALA A 471 38.74 39.58 -29.56
C ALA A 471 37.67 39.62 -28.44
N GLY A 472 38.02 39.72 -27.14
CA GLY A 472 39.35 39.75 -26.49
C GLY A 472 39.24 39.67 -24.94
N ALA A 473 40.33 39.32 -24.24
CA ALA A 473 40.32 38.99 -22.80
C ALA A 473 40.27 40.20 -21.84
N GLY A 474 39.89 39.95 -20.57
CA GLY A 474 39.99 40.88 -19.43
C GLY A 474 39.22 40.39 -18.20
N ALA A 475 39.70 40.67 -16.98
CA ALA A 475 39.08 40.22 -15.72
C ALA A 475 39.22 41.24 -14.59
N ASP A 476 38.20 41.30 -13.71
CA ASP A 476 38.23 41.76 -12.29
C ASP A 476 38.68 43.22 -11.97
N PRO A 477 38.49 43.74 -10.73
CA PRO A 477 37.52 43.39 -9.67
C PRO A 477 36.85 44.60 -8.95
N MET A 478 36.02 44.30 -7.92
CA MET A 478 35.94 44.99 -6.60
C MET A 478 35.34 46.41 -6.37
N SER A 479 34.51 46.45 -5.30
CA SER A 479 34.41 47.48 -4.23
C SER A 479 33.43 48.67 -4.32
N THR A 480 33.17 49.29 -3.15
CA THR A 480 32.07 50.22 -2.80
C THR A 480 32.57 51.66 -2.55
N PRO A 481 31.65 52.65 -2.41
CA PRO A 481 31.32 53.16 -1.06
C PRO A 481 29.84 53.62 -0.92
N ALA A 482 29.51 54.43 0.11
CA ALA A 482 28.14 54.80 0.52
C ALA A 482 28.03 56.23 1.15
N VAL A 483 26.86 56.53 1.75
CA VAL A 483 26.48 57.64 2.68
C VAL A 483 25.55 58.74 2.11
N GLY A 484 24.52 59.11 2.90
CA GLY A 484 23.55 60.22 2.71
C GLY A 484 23.89 61.43 3.60
N PRO A 485 23.03 61.95 4.52
CA PRO A 485 21.62 61.65 4.89
C PRO A 485 20.67 62.80 4.37
N PRO A 486 19.49 63.17 4.95
CA PRO A 486 18.59 62.59 5.97
C PRO A 486 17.18 62.26 5.37
N GLY A 487 15.99 62.27 6.00
CA GLY A 487 15.48 62.65 7.34
C GLY A 487 13.92 62.69 7.37
N THR A 488 13.17 63.06 8.43
CA THR A 488 13.47 63.30 9.86
C THR A 488 12.19 63.18 10.75
N ARG A 489 12.21 62.34 11.82
CA ARG A 489 11.41 62.45 13.10
C ARG A 489 9.86 62.26 13.04
N ARG A 490 9.12 61.69 14.04
CA ARG A 490 9.42 60.96 15.31
C ARG A 490 8.14 60.31 15.96
N ARG A 491 8.26 59.07 16.51
CA ARG A 491 7.62 58.48 17.75
C ARG A 491 6.07 58.34 17.88
N ALA A 492 5.46 57.58 18.83
CA ALA A 492 5.72 56.25 19.47
C ALA A 492 4.65 55.86 20.57
N GLY A 493 4.33 54.56 20.78
CA GLY A 493 3.59 54.00 21.95
C GLY A 493 2.35 53.12 21.60
N ARG A 494 2.22 51.82 21.94
CA ARG A 494 1.99 51.09 23.25
C ARG A 494 0.52 51.20 23.78
N ARG A 495 -0.20 50.16 24.25
CA ARG A 495 0.06 48.68 24.46
C ARG A 495 -1.28 47.90 24.77
N ALA A 496 -1.20 46.57 25.03
CA ALA A 496 -2.22 45.61 25.54
C ALA A 496 -3.11 44.89 24.46
N VAL A 497 -3.53 43.61 24.59
CA VAL A 497 -3.29 42.53 25.59
C VAL A 497 -3.35 41.09 24.96
N LEU A 498 -3.13 40.03 25.75
CA LEU A 498 -3.01 38.57 25.47
C LEU A 498 -4.13 37.92 24.58
N ALA A 499 -4.08 36.66 24.08
CA ALA A 499 -3.33 35.44 24.49
C ALA A 499 -3.09 34.41 23.35
N GLY A 500 -2.22 33.41 23.59
CA GLY A 500 -2.09 32.19 22.76
C GLY A 500 -0.83 31.37 23.09
N LEU A 501 -0.93 30.04 23.23
CA LEU A 501 0.19 29.16 23.57
C LEU A 501 0.98 28.70 22.32
N LEU A 502 2.30 28.54 22.47
CA LEU A 502 3.05 27.40 21.93
C LEU A 502 4.39 27.28 22.67
N ALA A 503 4.73 26.09 23.14
CA ALA A 503 6.00 25.79 23.79
C ALA A 503 6.91 25.04 22.81
N ALA A 504 8.15 25.49 22.65
CA ALA A 504 9.19 24.82 21.87
C ALA A 504 10.45 24.66 22.74
N PRO A 505 11.00 23.45 22.89
CA PRO A 505 12.28 23.26 23.54
C PRO A 505 13.41 23.82 22.66
N LEU A 506 14.41 24.46 23.26
CA LEU A 506 15.60 24.87 22.53
C LEU A 506 16.43 23.64 22.17
N ALA A 507 16.45 23.26 20.89
CA ALA A 507 17.46 22.35 20.38
C ALA A 507 18.81 23.08 20.33
N VAL A 508 19.73 22.69 21.21
CA VAL A 508 21.15 23.07 21.07
C VAL A 508 21.68 22.41 19.79
N PRO A 509 22.34 23.13 18.88
CA PRO A 509 22.98 22.52 17.72
C PRO A 509 24.22 21.76 18.17
N ALA A 510 24.02 20.50 18.58
CA ALA A 510 25.11 19.54 18.61
C ALA A 510 25.70 19.45 17.20
N ALA A 511 27.04 19.45 17.09
CA ALA A 511 27.72 19.31 15.81
C ALA A 511 27.48 17.90 15.27
N VAL A 512 26.46 17.75 14.42
CA VAL A 512 26.24 16.52 13.65
C VAL A 512 27.42 16.39 12.69
N ALA A 513 28.35 15.50 13.03
CA ALA A 513 29.34 15.03 12.08
C ALA A 513 28.58 14.48 10.86
N CYS A 514 28.91 14.99 9.66
CA CYS A 514 28.21 14.61 8.45
C CYS A 514 28.47 13.13 8.12
N ALA A 515 27.60 12.24 8.56
CA ALA A 515 27.40 10.97 7.89
C ALA A 515 27.11 11.28 6.40
N PRO A 516 27.82 10.64 5.45
CA PRO A 516 27.61 10.91 4.03
C PRO A 516 26.18 10.53 3.64
N GLY A 517 25.44 11.49 3.07
CA GLY A 517 24.12 11.23 2.53
C GLY A 517 24.17 10.27 1.33
N PRO A 518 23.03 9.66 0.95
CA PRO A 518 22.97 8.59 -0.06
C PRO A 518 23.51 8.97 -1.45
N ASP A 519 23.63 10.25 -1.76
CA ASP A 519 24.22 10.76 -3.01
C ASP A 519 25.76 10.69 -3.06
N THR A 520 26.44 10.39 -1.94
CA THR A 520 27.91 10.36 -1.87
C THR A 520 28.46 8.95 -2.01
N ALA A 521 29.23 8.70 -3.07
CA ALA A 521 29.78 7.37 -3.35
C ALA A 521 30.77 6.88 -2.26
N LEU A 522 30.46 5.76 -1.63
CA LEU A 522 31.30 5.13 -0.61
C LEU A 522 32.55 4.52 -1.28
N THR A 523 33.74 4.78 -0.73
CA THR A 523 34.98 4.23 -1.28
C THR A 523 35.19 2.78 -0.83
N LEU A 524 35.38 1.88 -1.80
CA LEU A 524 35.59 0.44 -1.61
C LEU A 524 37.05 0.09 -1.92
N ALA A 525 37.82 -0.27 -0.90
CA ALA A 525 39.20 -0.73 -1.06
C ALA A 525 39.23 -2.13 -1.70
N ALA A 526 39.46 -2.17 -3.01
CA ALA A 526 39.40 -3.37 -3.83
C ALA A 526 40.79 -4.03 -3.95
N GLY A 527 41.46 -3.96 -5.10
CA GLY A 527 42.77 -4.58 -5.27
C GLY A 527 43.41 -4.28 -6.62
N GLU A 528 44.44 -5.04 -6.96
CA GLU A 528 45.19 -4.91 -8.22
C GLU A 528 44.28 -5.17 -9.46
N PRO A 529 44.47 -4.46 -10.58
CA PRO A 529 43.63 -4.63 -11.77
C PRO A 529 43.72 -6.06 -12.32
N GLY A 530 42.57 -6.64 -12.70
CA GLY A 530 42.49 -8.05 -13.13
C GLY A 530 42.49 -9.07 -11.99
N GLY A 531 42.69 -8.65 -10.73
CA GLY A 531 42.50 -9.51 -9.57
C GLY A 531 41.02 -9.67 -9.17
N PHE A 532 40.67 -10.81 -8.57
CA PHE A 532 39.31 -11.11 -8.08
C PHE A 532 38.71 -10.02 -7.17
N TYR A 533 39.54 -9.29 -6.42
CA TYR A 533 39.11 -8.17 -5.57
C TYR A 533 38.54 -7.00 -6.41
N ALA A 534 39.15 -6.71 -7.56
CA ALA A 534 38.69 -5.67 -8.48
C ALA A 534 37.45 -6.13 -9.27
N GLU A 535 37.39 -7.39 -9.73
CA GLU A 535 36.21 -7.94 -10.42
C GLU A 535 34.97 -7.97 -9.50
N PHE A 536 35.09 -8.56 -8.30
CA PHE A 536 34.03 -8.55 -7.30
C PHE A 536 33.64 -7.13 -6.87
N GLY A 537 34.62 -6.24 -6.69
CA GLY A 537 34.36 -4.84 -6.33
C GLY A 537 33.58 -4.07 -7.40
N ALA A 538 33.83 -4.35 -8.68
CA ALA A 538 33.07 -3.76 -9.79
C ALA A 538 31.63 -4.28 -9.85
N LEU A 539 31.42 -5.60 -9.70
CA LEU A 539 30.09 -6.21 -9.65
C LEU A 539 29.27 -5.67 -8.46
N LEU A 540 29.89 -5.58 -7.28
CA LEU A 540 29.24 -5.03 -6.09
C LEU A 540 28.89 -3.54 -6.27
N ALA A 541 29.73 -2.76 -6.96
CA ALA A 541 29.45 -1.36 -7.22
C ALA A 541 28.28 -1.12 -8.18
N ASP A 542 28.14 -1.92 -9.24
CA ASP A 542 27.01 -1.83 -10.18
C ASP A 542 25.67 -2.17 -9.49
N VAL A 543 25.67 -3.29 -8.76
CA VAL A 543 24.50 -3.77 -7.99
C VAL A 543 24.12 -2.79 -6.88
N ALA A 544 25.10 -2.24 -6.14
CA ALA A 544 24.83 -1.32 -5.04
C ALA A 544 24.42 0.09 -5.53
N THR A 545 24.99 0.58 -6.64
CA THR A 545 24.55 1.84 -7.27
C THR A 545 23.08 1.73 -7.71
N THR A 546 22.70 0.61 -8.31
CA THR A 546 21.29 0.32 -8.66
C THR A 546 20.36 0.25 -7.44
N ALA A 547 20.89 -0.08 -6.27
CA ALA A 547 20.17 -0.13 -5.00
C ALA A 547 20.16 1.20 -4.20
N GLY A 548 20.74 2.28 -4.74
CA GLY A 548 20.81 3.58 -4.06
C GLY A 548 21.99 3.76 -3.09
N TYR A 549 22.99 2.86 -3.15
CA TYR A 549 24.23 2.94 -2.36
C TYR A 549 25.43 2.95 -3.33
N PRO A 550 25.72 4.08 -4.00
CA PRO A 550 26.81 4.16 -4.96
C PRO A 550 28.15 3.81 -4.29
N LEU A 551 28.89 2.87 -4.90
CA LEU A 551 30.24 2.52 -4.47
C LEU A 551 31.26 2.94 -5.52
N ARG A 552 32.44 3.36 -5.06
CA ARG A 552 33.61 3.62 -5.90
C ARG A 552 34.74 2.66 -5.51
N PRO A 553 34.92 1.56 -6.26
CA PRO A 553 36.11 0.72 -6.11
C PRO A 553 37.38 1.51 -6.36
N VAL A 554 38.40 1.29 -5.54
CA VAL A 554 39.75 1.86 -5.72
C VAL A 554 40.79 0.75 -5.74
N THR A 555 41.77 0.90 -6.63
CA THR A 555 42.94 0.00 -6.73
C THR A 555 43.85 0.16 -5.52
N THR A 556 44.32 -0.97 -4.98
CA THR A 556 45.19 -1.04 -3.81
C THR A 556 46.17 -2.21 -3.97
N GLY A 557 47.19 -2.29 -3.09
CA GLY A 557 48.06 -3.47 -2.94
C GLY A 557 47.37 -4.67 -2.25
N GLY A 558 46.03 -4.71 -2.24
CA GLY A 558 45.25 -5.78 -1.63
C GLY A 558 45.18 -5.74 -0.10
N SER A 559 44.98 -6.91 0.50
CA SER A 559 44.36 -7.09 1.81
C SER A 559 44.98 -6.30 2.97
N ARG A 560 46.31 -6.08 3.01
CA ARG A 560 46.97 -5.29 4.07
C ARG A 560 46.59 -3.81 3.98
N SER A 561 46.78 -3.24 2.80
CA SER A 561 46.39 -1.85 2.50
C SER A 561 44.89 -1.65 2.69
N ASN A 562 44.07 -2.64 2.34
CA ASN A 562 42.61 -2.56 2.53
C ASN A 562 42.21 -2.46 4.00
N VAL A 563 42.82 -3.25 4.89
CA VAL A 563 42.58 -3.14 6.35
C VAL A 563 43.01 -1.76 6.87
N GLU A 564 44.18 -1.27 6.45
CA GLU A 564 44.73 0.04 6.84
C GLU A 564 43.94 1.24 6.23
N LEU A 565 43.24 1.06 5.11
CA LEU A 565 42.34 2.06 4.52
C LEU A 565 40.98 2.08 5.22
N VAL A 566 40.47 0.90 5.61
CA VAL A 566 39.16 0.75 6.26
C VAL A 566 39.18 1.20 7.73
N GLU A 567 40.23 0.88 8.49
CA GLU A 567 40.34 1.34 9.89
C GLU A 567 40.48 2.87 9.97
N ARG A 568 41.31 3.47 9.11
CA ARG A 568 41.50 4.93 9.06
C ARG A 568 40.33 5.69 8.40
N GLY A 569 39.29 4.99 7.92
CA GLY A 569 38.13 5.58 7.26
C GLY A 569 38.39 6.20 5.87
N GLU A 570 39.58 6.02 5.29
CA GLU A 570 39.90 6.46 3.92
C GLU A 570 39.16 5.62 2.87
N ALA A 571 38.81 4.37 3.22
CA ALA A 571 37.77 3.59 2.58
C ALA A 571 36.67 3.27 3.61
N ALA A 572 35.41 3.29 3.19
CA ALA A 572 34.29 2.93 4.06
C ALA A 572 34.12 1.39 4.17
N ILE A 573 34.56 0.69 3.13
CA ILE A 573 34.39 -0.75 2.89
C ILE A 573 35.69 -1.28 2.26
N GLY A 574 36.06 -2.54 2.47
CA GLY A 574 37.24 -3.12 1.80
C GLY A 574 37.20 -4.66 1.75
N ILE A 575 38.06 -5.28 0.93
CA ILE A 575 38.11 -6.75 0.82
C ILE A 575 39.43 -7.26 1.42
N ALA A 576 39.40 -8.23 2.34
CA ALA A 576 40.62 -8.76 2.95
C ALA A 576 40.53 -10.24 3.35
N LEU A 577 41.67 -10.92 3.33
CA LEU A 577 41.81 -12.28 3.86
C LEU A 577 41.65 -12.29 5.39
N THR A 578 40.84 -13.21 5.92
CA THR A 578 40.55 -13.33 7.35
C THR A 578 41.82 -13.47 8.21
N ASP A 579 42.88 -14.08 7.70
CA ASP A 579 44.12 -14.26 8.47
C ASP A 579 44.87 -12.94 8.72
N LEU A 580 44.78 -11.97 7.81
CA LEU A 580 45.27 -10.61 8.05
C LEU A 580 44.31 -9.84 8.97
N VAL A 581 43.00 -10.00 8.80
CA VAL A 581 41.99 -9.30 9.62
C VAL A 581 42.08 -9.70 11.09
N LEU A 582 42.18 -11.00 11.39
CA LEU A 582 42.37 -11.48 12.77
C LEU A 582 43.70 -10.98 13.36
N ALA A 583 44.77 -10.96 12.57
CA ALA A 583 46.05 -10.43 13.04
C ALA A 583 45.99 -8.92 13.30
N ALA A 584 45.28 -8.15 12.48
CA ALA A 584 45.05 -6.73 12.69
C ALA A 584 44.27 -6.46 13.98
N ARG A 585 43.18 -7.20 14.22
CA ARG A 585 42.40 -7.13 15.47
C ARG A 585 43.19 -7.61 16.70
N ALA A 586 44.19 -8.47 16.52
CA ALA A 586 45.10 -8.93 17.57
C ALA A 586 46.36 -8.05 17.76
N GLY A 587 46.55 -7.00 16.94
CA GLY A 587 47.75 -6.17 16.95
C GLY A 587 49.04 -6.88 16.49
N GLY A 588 48.89 -8.00 15.76
CA GLY A 588 49.98 -8.83 15.28
C GLY A 588 50.48 -8.47 13.88
N ALA A 589 51.69 -8.95 13.56
CA ALA A 589 52.34 -8.68 12.28
C ALA A 589 51.48 -9.12 11.07
N PRO A 590 51.39 -8.29 10.01
CA PRO A 590 52.26 -7.15 9.70
C PRO A 590 51.87 -5.78 10.32
N PHE A 591 50.77 -5.69 11.05
CA PHE A 591 50.20 -4.42 11.51
C PHE A 591 50.91 -3.86 12.77
N ARG A 592 50.65 -2.59 13.09
CA ARG A 592 51.22 -1.89 14.26
C ARG A 592 50.09 -1.44 15.19
N GLY A 593 49.85 -2.23 16.24
CA GLY A 593 48.73 -2.00 17.16
C GLY A 593 47.42 -2.61 16.67
N VAL A 594 46.43 -2.65 17.55
CA VAL A 594 45.10 -3.22 17.29
C VAL A 594 44.32 -2.31 16.36
N LEU A 595 43.87 -2.85 15.23
CA LEU A 595 43.00 -2.18 14.26
C LEU A 595 41.57 -2.72 14.41
N ASP A 596 40.61 -1.84 14.71
CA ASP A 596 39.20 -2.24 14.80
C ASP A 596 38.53 -2.16 13.43
N VAL A 597 38.23 -3.33 12.85
CA VAL A 597 37.53 -3.47 11.56
C VAL A 597 36.42 -4.50 11.68
N LEU A 598 35.24 -4.16 11.19
CA LEU A 598 34.03 -4.97 11.28
C LEU A 598 33.83 -5.74 9.97
N ALA A 599 33.09 -6.85 9.99
CA ALA A 599 32.72 -7.58 8.78
C ALA A 599 31.28 -7.24 8.33
N ILE A 600 31.08 -7.06 7.03
CA ILE A 600 29.76 -7.16 6.40
C ILE A 600 29.46 -8.64 6.12
N GLY A 601 30.44 -9.45 5.72
CA GLY A 601 30.30 -10.91 5.58
C GLY A 601 31.49 -11.60 4.90
N ARG A 602 31.55 -12.93 4.98
CA ARG A 602 32.49 -13.80 4.24
C ARG A 602 32.00 -13.97 2.81
N VAL A 603 32.68 -13.35 1.85
CA VAL A 603 32.20 -13.24 0.46
C VAL A 603 32.61 -14.42 -0.43
N TYR A 604 33.86 -14.88 -0.32
CA TYR A 604 34.34 -16.07 -1.03
C TYR A 604 35.65 -16.63 -0.46
N GLU A 605 35.96 -17.88 -0.77
CA GLU A 605 37.17 -18.57 -0.33
C GLU A 605 38.33 -18.44 -1.33
N ASN A 606 39.51 -17.97 -0.91
CA ASN A 606 40.72 -18.08 -1.72
C ASN A 606 41.42 -19.41 -1.47
N TYR A 607 41.91 -20.04 -2.54
CA TYR A 607 42.65 -21.29 -2.49
C TYR A 607 44.15 -20.97 -2.63
N LEU A 608 44.95 -21.46 -1.68
CA LEU A 608 46.40 -21.34 -1.73
C LEU A 608 46.96 -22.33 -2.76
N GLN A 609 47.71 -21.84 -3.74
CA GLN A 609 48.11 -22.58 -4.94
C GLN A 609 49.61 -22.46 -5.15
N LEU A 610 50.37 -23.48 -4.74
CA LEU A 610 51.83 -23.56 -4.95
C LEU A 610 52.11 -24.32 -6.25
N ALA A 611 52.49 -23.59 -7.31
CA ALA A 611 52.73 -24.13 -8.64
C ALA A 611 54.23 -24.27 -8.94
N VAL A 612 54.62 -25.41 -9.50
CA VAL A 612 55.95 -25.68 -10.06
C VAL A 612 55.82 -26.15 -11.52
N ARG A 613 56.90 -26.07 -12.30
CA ARG A 613 56.98 -26.75 -13.61
C ARG A 613 56.76 -28.26 -13.45
N ALA A 614 56.01 -28.90 -14.35
CA ALA A 614 55.71 -30.33 -14.23
C ALA A 614 56.97 -31.21 -14.31
N GLU A 615 57.96 -30.80 -15.09
CA GLU A 615 59.27 -31.45 -15.22
C GLU A 615 60.22 -31.19 -14.03
N SER A 616 59.84 -30.37 -13.05
CA SER A 616 60.67 -30.12 -11.86
C SER A 616 60.72 -31.33 -10.93
N PRO A 617 61.79 -31.49 -10.11
CA PRO A 617 61.88 -32.56 -9.12
C PRO A 617 61.04 -32.29 -7.86
N PHE A 618 60.45 -31.10 -7.71
CA PHE A 618 59.78 -30.68 -6.49
C PHE A 618 58.39 -31.30 -6.35
N THR A 619 58.11 -31.95 -5.23
CA THR A 619 56.84 -32.66 -4.95
C THR A 619 56.13 -32.16 -3.69
N ARG A 620 56.85 -31.46 -2.80
CA ARG A 620 56.34 -30.91 -1.53
C ARG A 620 57.05 -29.61 -1.17
N LEU A 621 56.40 -28.76 -0.38
CA LEU A 621 56.91 -27.45 0.06
C LEU A 621 58.32 -27.51 0.68
N ALA A 622 58.62 -28.57 1.44
CA ALA A 622 59.93 -28.77 2.08
C ALA A 622 61.13 -28.89 1.13
N GLU A 623 60.91 -29.13 -0.16
CA GLU A 623 61.97 -29.25 -1.18
C GLU A 623 62.33 -27.90 -1.83
N LEU A 624 61.62 -26.83 -1.44
CA LEU A 624 61.83 -25.45 -1.89
C LEU A 624 62.71 -24.61 -0.94
N ASP A 625 63.34 -25.23 0.06
CA ASP A 625 64.32 -24.55 0.92
C ASP A 625 65.49 -24.00 0.07
N GLY A 626 65.80 -22.72 0.23
CA GLY A 626 66.77 -22.00 -0.62
C GLY A 626 66.42 -21.85 -2.11
N ARG A 627 65.23 -22.29 -2.56
CA ARG A 627 64.78 -22.18 -3.97
C ARG A 627 64.10 -20.85 -4.26
N ARG A 628 64.14 -20.39 -5.51
CA ARG A 628 63.51 -19.13 -5.92
C ARG A 628 62.00 -19.32 -6.00
N VAL A 629 61.26 -18.68 -5.12
CA VAL A 629 59.80 -18.84 -5.04
C VAL A 629 59.14 -17.47 -4.97
N SER A 630 58.31 -17.12 -5.95
CA SER A 630 57.48 -15.92 -5.82
C SER A 630 56.39 -16.14 -4.77
N PHE A 631 56.23 -15.20 -3.85
CA PHE A 631 55.13 -15.17 -2.87
C PHE A 631 53.97 -14.25 -3.32
N GLY A 632 54.07 -13.59 -4.48
CA GLY A 632 53.12 -12.58 -4.96
C GLY A 632 53.54 -11.14 -4.65
N SER A 633 52.69 -10.17 -5.02
CA SER A 633 52.94 -8.73 -4.94
C SER A 633 53.25 -8.23 -3.51
N ALA A 634 54.06 -7.17 -3.40
CA ALA A 634 54.45 -6.57 -2.13
C ALA A 634 53.22 -6.07 -1.34
N GLY A 635 53.11 -6.45 -0.07
CA GLY A 635 51.98 -6.04 0.78
C GLY A 635 50.69 -6.84 0.59
N SER A 636 50.60 -7.69 -0.44
CA SER A 636 49.42 -8.52 -0.70
C SER A 636 49.09 -9.46 0.47
N GLY A 637 47.81 -9.87 0.54
CA GLY A 637 47.38 -10.94 1.43
C GLY A 637 48.12 -12.24 1.12
N ALA A 638 48.17 -12.63 -0.16
CA ALA A 638 48.88 -13.81 -0.66
C ALA A 638 50.32 -13.91 -0.14
N ALA A 639 51.13 -12.85 -0.29
CA ALA A 639 52.52 -12.84 0.17
C ALA A 639 52.66 -12.94 1.70
N THR A 640 51.70 -12.39 2.43
CA THR A 640 51.66 -12.45 3.89
C THR A 640 51.30 -13.88 4.36
N THR A 641 50.30 -14.51 3.75
CA THR A 641 49.92 -15.92 4.01
C THR A 641 51.03 -16.89 3.58
N ALA A 642 51.71 -16.63 2.45
CA ALA A 642 52.85 -17.40 1.97
C ALA A 642 54.01 -17.42 2.98
N ALA A 643 54.38 -16.24 3.49
CA ALA A 643 55.43 -16.11 4.51
C ALA A 643 55.05 -16.83 5.82
N ARG A 644 53.78 -16.78 6.23
CA ARG A 644 53.26 -17.54 7.38
C ARG A 644 53.31 -19.05 7.16
N LEU A 645 52.94 -19.53 5.97
CA LEU A 645 53.04 -20.94 5.60
C LEU A 645 54.49 -21.44 5.61
N ALA A 646 55.42 -20.72 4.98
CA ALA A 646 56.84 -21.05 5.00
C ALA A 646 57.38 -21.13 6.45
N THR A 647 57.00 -20.14 7.28
CA THR A 647 57.36 -20.05 8.71
C THR A 647 56.75 -21.17 9.57
N ALA A 648 55.53 -21.63 9.25
CA ALA A 648 54.87 -22.75 9.93
C ALA A 648 55.39 -24.11 9.47
N ALA A 649 55.81 -24.22 8.20
CA ALA A 649 56.40 -25.43 7.62
C ALA A 649 57.90 -25.59 7.95
N GLY A 650 58.55 -24.56 8.49
CA GLY A 650 59.99 -24.55 8.79
C GLY A 650 60.90 -24.38 7.57
N VAL A 651 60.37 -23.90 6.45
CA VAL A 651 61.05 -23.78 5.16
C VAL A 651 61.44 -22.32 4.90
N ARG A 652 62.61 -22.08 4.32
CA ARG A 652 63.15 -20.76 3.95
C ARG A 652 63.51 -20.72 2.47
N PRO A 653 62.53 -20.55 1.56
CA PRO A 653 62.82 -20.27 0.16
C PRO A 653 63.57 -18.95 0.00
N ALA A 654 64.28 -18.80 -1.11
CA ALA A 654 64.68 -17.50 -1.62
C ALA A 654 63.41 -16.81 -2.16
N ALA A 655 62.70 -16.13 -1.27
CA ALA A 655 61.40 -15.53 -1.56
C ALA A 655 61.56 -14.31 -2.48
N GLU A 656 60.96 -14.39 -3.67
CA GLU A 656 60.85 -13.29 -4.61
C GLU A 656 59.47 -12.63 -4.51
N THR A 657 59.39 -11.37 -4.91
CA THR A 657 58.16 -10.57 -4.92
C THR A 657 57.88 -10.17 -6.36
N LEU A 658 56.93 -10.86 -6.98
CA LEU A 658 56.53 -10.69 -8.38
C LEU A 658 55.00 -10.70 -8.43
N ASP A 659 54.38 -9.91 -9.33
CA ASP A 659 52.94 -10.02 -9.58
C ASP A 659 52.58 -11.35 -10.26
N LEU A 660 51.29 -11.67 -10.42
CA LEU A 660 50.87 -12.96 -10.99
C LEU A 660 51.30 -13.14 -12.47
N THR A 661 51.33 -12.07 -13.26
CA THR A 661 51.77 -12.07 -14.66
C THR A 661 53.29 -12.25 -14.74
N GLU A 662 54.02 -11.51 -13.91
CA GLU A 662 55.47 -11.64 -13.77
C GLU A 662 55.88 -13.04 -13.29
N ALA A 663 55.19 -13.59 -12.28
CA ALA A 663 55.47 -14.89 -11.69
C ALA A 663 55.14 -16.05 -12.64
N THR A 664 54.02 -15.98 -13.37
CA THR A 664 53.67 -17.00 -14.37
C THR A 664 54.65 -17.00 -15.54
N ALA A 665 55.08 -15.82 -16.02
CA ALA A 665 56.17 -15.71 -16.99
C ALA A 665 57.50 -16.24 -16.42
N ALA A 666 57.86 -15.87 -15.18
CA ALA A 666 59.11 -16.30 -14.55
C ALA A 666 59.18 -17.81 -14.34
N LEU A 667 58.06 -18.47 -14.03
CA LEU A 667 58.01 -19.93 -13.91
C LEU A 667 58.14 -20.60 -15.29
N ALA A 668 57.52 -20.02 -16.33
CA ALA A 668 57.65 -20.49 -17.70
C ALA A 668 59.08 -20.37 -18.25
N ASP A 669 59.79 -19.29 -17.92
CA ASP A 669 61.16 -19.00 -18.35
C ASP A 669 62.23 -19.81 -17.59
N GLY A 670 61.90 -20.35 -16.41
CA GLY A 670 62.91 -20.92 -15.49
C GLY A 670 63.61 -19.90 -14.59
N ARG A 671 63.11 -18.65 -14.56
CA ARG A 671 63.61 -17.58 -13.69
C ARG A 671 63.25 -17.79 -12.21
N ILE A 672 62.14 -18.47 -11.91
CA ILE A 672 61.82 -18.99 -10.58
C ILE A 672 61.59 -20.51 -10.61
N ASP A 673 61.65 -21.15 -9.44
CA ASP A 673 61.47 -22.59 -9.28
C ASP A 673 60.02 -22.96 -8.94
N ALA A 674 59.32 -22.07 -8.21
CA ALA A 674 57.89 -22.14 -7.93
C ALA A 674 57.26 -20.74 -7.84
N PHE A 675 55.93 -20.63 -7.88
CA PHE A 675 55.21 -19.49 -7.30
C PHE A 675 54.07 -19.95 -6.41
N LEU A 676 53.72 -19.13 -5.42
CA LEU A 676 52.56 -19.32 -4.57
C LEU A 676 51.55 -18.20 -4.85
N TRP A 677 50.31 -18.61 -5.15
CA TRP A 677 49.16 -17.73 -5.39
C TRP A 677 48.08 -17.96 -4.33
N SER A 678 47.26 -16.94 -4.04
CA SER A 678 46.05 -17.06 -3.21
C SER A 678 44.91 -16.37 -3.94
N GLY A 679 43.95 -17.14 -4.43
CA GLY A 679 42.89 -16.65 -5.30
C GLY A 679 41.88 -17.72 -5.67
N GLY A 680 40.97 -17.39 -6.58
CA GLY A 680 39.97 -18.33 -7.08
C GLY A 680 40.57 -19.50 -7.87
N VAL A 681 39.72 -20.48 -8.12
CA VAL A 681 40.00 -21.68 -8.91
C VAL A 681 38.93 -21.77 -10.01
N PRO A 682 39.33 -21.91 -11.30
CA PRO A 682 40.66 -21.59 -11.83
C PRO A 682 40.96 -20.08 -11.74
N THR A 683 42.23 -19.70 -11.83
CA THR A 683 42.67 -18.33 -12.08
C THR A 683 43.16 -18.23 -13.53
N PRO A 684 42.62 -17.31 -14.38
CA PRO A 684 42.90 -17.29 -15.82
C PRO A 684 44.39 -17.27 -16.21
N ALA A 685 45.22 -16.45 -15.57
CA ALA A 685 46.66 -16.38 -15.87
C ALA A 685 47.42 -17.69 -15.54
N VAL A 686 46.93 -18.48 -14.59
CA VAL A 686 47.50 -19.79 -14.22
C VAL A 686 47.04 -20.87 -15.22
N ASP A 687 45.82 -20.79 -15.72
CA ASP A 687 45.30 -21.68 -16.75
C ASP A 687 45.96 -21.43 -18.12
N GLU A 688 46.14 -20.16 -18.49
CA GLU A 688 46.98 -19.74 -19.62
C GLU A 688 48.43 -20.26 -19.51
N LEU A 689 49.02 -20.20 -18.31
CA LEU A 689 50.35 -20.77 -18.08
C LEU A 689 50.34 -22.28 -18.32
N ALA A 690 49.40 -23.01 -17.71
CA ALA A 690 49.30 -24.46 -17.84
C ALA A 690 49.10 -24.90 -19.31
N ALA A 691 48.34 -24.12 -20.09
CA ALA A 691 48.15 -24.34 -21.53
C ALA A 691 49.43 -24.06 -22.36
N ARG A 692 50.30 -23.14 -21.92
CA ARG A 692 51.59 -22.84 -22.59
C ARG A 692 52.72 -23.78 -22.18
N ARG A 693 52.81 -24.17 -20.90
CA ARG A 693 53.83 -25.05 -20.33
C ARG A 693 53.24 -25.85 -19.16
N PRO A 694 53.29 -27.19 -19.17
CA PRO A 694 52.73 -28.01 -18.10
C PRO A 694 53.27 -27.65 -16.70
N ILE A 695 52.35 -27.49 -15.75
CA ILE A 695 52.65 -27.23 -14.33
C ILE A 695 52.13 -28.37 -13.45
N ARG A 696 52.60 -28.41 -12.20
CA ARG A 696 52.08 -29.26 -11.12
C ARG A 696 51.81 -28.37 -9.91
N LEU A 697 50.63 -28.51 -9.32
CA LEU A 697 50.35 -27.97 -7.99
C LEU A 697 50.92 -28.91 -6.91
N LEU A 698 51.54 -28.35 -5.88
CA LEU A 698 52.03 -29.11 -4.72
C LEU A 698 50.95 -29.10 -3.62
N PRO A 699 50.62 -30.23 -2.99
CA PRO A 699 49.68 -30.27 -1.86
C PRO A 699 50.18 -29.44 -0.67
N LEU A 700 49.29 -28.67 -0.04
CA LEU A 700 49.61 -27.82 1.13
C LEU A 700 48.82 -28.19 2.40
N ALA A 701 47.75 -28.98 2.30
CA ALA A 701 46.89 -29.31 3.45
C ALA A 701 47.64 -29.99 4.61
N THR A 702 48.74 -30.68 4.33
CA THR A 702 49.66 -31.26 5.34
C THR A 702 50.24 -30.24 6.32
N HIS A 703 50.28 -28.96 5.94
CA HIS A 703 50.78 -27.86 6.77
C HIS A 703 49.66 -27.10 7.51
N LEU A 704 48.38 -27.41 7.26
CA LEU A 704 47.22 -26.71 7.85
C LEU A 704 47.25 -26.76 9.39
N ALA A 705 47.56 -27.92 9.98
CA ALA A 705 47.64 -28.07 11.43
C ALA A 705 48.73 -27.18 12.06
N ALA A 706 49.93 -27.11 11.44
CA ALA A 706 51.01 -26.25 11.92
C ALA A 706 50.69 -24.76 11.74
N LEU A 707 49.98 -24.40 10.67
CA LEU A 707 49.53 -23.03 10.41
C LEU A 707 48.47 -22.59 11.42
N ARG A 708 47.43 -23.42 11.65
CA ARG A 708 46.39 -23.21 12.66
C ARG A 708 46.98 -23.12 14.08
N ALA A 709 47.90 -24.01 14.44
CA ALA A 709 48.56 -24.02 15.75
C ALA A 709 49.42 -22.76 16.02
N ARG A 710 49.94 -22.11 14.98
CA ARG A 710 50.80 -20.91 15.11
C ARG A 710 50.06 -19.58 14.95
N TYR A 711 48.97 -19.56 14.19
CA TYR A 711 48.27 -18.32 13.80
C TYR A 711 46.75 -18.34 14.06
N GLY A 712 46.24 -19.37 14.76
CA GLY A 712 44.83 -19.52 15.10
C GLY A 712 44.05 -20.38 14.11
N THR A 713 43.01 -21.07 14.59
CA THR A 713 42.09 -21.88 13.76
C THR A 713 41.15 -21.01 12.89
N GLY A 714 40.86 -19.78 13.34
CA GLY A 714 39.80 -18.91 12.82
C GLY A 714 39.83 -18.56 11.33
N ALA A 715 40.99 -18.62 10.67
CA ALA A 715 41.19 -18.07 9.33
C ALA A 715 41.57 -19.08 8.22
N TYR A 716 41.86 -20.33 8.58
CA TYR A 716 42.39 -21.31 7.63
C TYR A 716 41.48 -22.54 7.56
N SER A 717 40.97 -22.87 6.38
CA SER A 717 40.09 -24.03 6.15
C SER A 717 40.77 -25.10 5.29
N ALA A 718 40.29 -26.34 5.38
CA ALA A 718 40.72 -27.42 4.48
C ALA A 718 39.94 -27.33 3.16
N VAL A 719 40.65 -27.23 2.02
CA VAL A 719 40.02 -27.15 0.70
C VAL A 719 40.79 -28.02 -0.31
N THR A 720 40.18 -28.30 -1.46
CA THR A 720 40.79 -29.16 -2.49
C THR A 720 40.57 -28.56 -3.87
N VAL A 721 41.64 -28.40 -4.64
CA VAL A 721 41.57 -28.04 -6.06
C VAL A 721 41.01 -29.25 -6.84
N PRO A 722 39.91 -29.10 -7.62
CA PRO A 722 39.32 -30.22 -8.35
C PRO A 722 40.27 -30.82 -9.41
N PRO A 723 40.12 -32.13 -9.74
CA PRO A 723 40.83 -32.72 -10.86
C PRO A 723 40.40 -32.07 -12.19
N GLY A 724 41.32 -32.06 -13.15
CA GLY A 724 41.19 -31.39 -14.45
C GLY A 724 41.67 -29.93 -14.45
N VAL A 725 41.58 -29.21 -13.32
CA VAL A 725 42.01 -27.80 -13.24
C VAL A 725 43.52 -27.70 -13.45
N TYR A 726 43.95 -26.81 -14.36
CA TYR A 726 45.34 -26.67 -14.82
C TYR A 726 45.98 -27.99 -15.31
N GLY A 727 45.17 -28.98 -15.70
CA GLY A 727 45.64 -30.33 -16.08
C GLY A 727 45.95 -31.28 -14.91
N ALA A 728 45.56 -30.96 -13.67
CA ALA A 728 45.77 -31.82 -12.51
C ALA A 728 45.06 -33.19 -12.67
N PRO A 729 45.76 -34.34 -12.63
CA PRO A 729 45.13 -35.65 -12.89
C PRO A 729 44.30 -36.19 -11.70
N ALA A 730 44.43 -35.59 -10.53
CA ALA A 730 43.76 -35.96 -9.28
C ALA A 730 43.43 -34.69 -8.48
N PRO A 731 42.51 -34.74 -7.49
CA PRO A 731 42.26 -33.61 -6.60
C PRO A 731 43.52 -33.26 -5.79
N VAL A 732 43.80 -31.97 -5.59
CA VAL A 732 44.99 -31.49 -4.86
C VAL A 732 44.57 -30.81 -3.54
N PRO A 733 44.79 -31.46 -2.37
CA PRO A 733 44.47 -30.88 -1.06
C PRO A 733 45.35 -29.69 -0.71
N THR A 734 44.72 -28.57 -0.34
CA THR A 734 45.40 -27.31 -0.02
C THR A 734 44.69 -26.55 1.11
N ILE A 735 45.16 -25.34 1.38
CA ILE A 735 44.66 -24.46 2.44
C ILE A 735 43.74 -23.39 1.81
N GLY A 736 42.55 -23.23 2.37
CA GLY A 736 41.64 -22.14 2.08
C GLY A 736 41.86 -20.98 3.04
N VAL A 737 41.68 -19.76 2.55
CA VAL A 737 41.57 -18.55 3.37
C VAL A 737 40.36 -17.74 2.91
N ALA A 738 39.42 -17.52 3.82
CA ALA A 738 38.21 -16.74 3.56
C ALA A 738 38.54 -15.27 3.27
N ASN A 739 37.77 -14.66 2.36
CA ASN A 739 37.76 -13.22 2.13
C ASN A 739 36.55 -12.61 2.84
N LEU A 740 36.78 -11.59 3.64
CA LEU A 740 35.75 -10.77 4.26
C LEU A 740 35.56 -9.48 3.46
N LEU A 741 34.31 -9.12 3.24
CA LEU A 741 33.95 -7.72 2.97
C LEU A 741 33.93 -7.02 4.33
N LEU A 742 34.88 -6.12 4.55
CA LEU A 742 35.04 -5.31 5.76
C LEU A 742 34.23 -4.02 5.68
N ALA A 743 33.88 -3.49 6.85
CA ALA A 743 33.33 -2.16 7.07
C ALA A 743 34.18 -1.38 8.07
N ALA A 744 34.32 -0.07 7.85
CA ALA A 744 34.86 0.84 8.84
C ALA A 744 33.92 0.91 10.06
N PRO A 745 34.41 1.06 11.30
CA PRO A 745 33.54 1.19 12.49
C PRO A 745 32.57 2.39 12.45
N ALA A 746 32.80 3.36 11.57
CA ALA A 746 31.96 4.53 11.34
C ALA A 746 31.01 4.42 10.13
N LEU A 747 30.91 3.24 9.50
CA LEU A 747 29.95 3.01 8.40
C LEU A 747 28.50 3.07 8.95
N PRO A 748 27.57 3.76 8.28
CA PRO A 748 26.16 3.75 8.70
C PRO A 748 25.52 2.36 8.66
N ASP A 749 24.71 2.04 9.68
CA ASP A 749 24.06 0.72 9.81
C ASP A 749 23.06 0.39 8.69
N ASP A 750 22.42 1.40 8.11
CA ASP A 750 21.55 1.26 6.95
C ASP A 750 22.34 0.85 5.70
N ALA A 751 23.50 1.48 5.46
CA ALA A 751 24.43 1.12 4.40
C ALA A 751 25.03 -0.28 4.61
N ALA A 752 25.53 -0.60 5.81
CA ALA A 752 26.05 -1.93 6.14
C ALA A 752 24.98 -3.02 5.96
N GLY A 753 23.75 -2.76 6.42
CA GLY A 753 22.61 -3.66 6.27
C GLY A 753 22.11 -3.77 4.82
N ALA A 754 22.19 -2.70 4.03
CA ALA A 754 21.88 -2.73 2.60
C ALA A 754 22.88 -3.61 1.84
N LEU A 755 24.18 -3.45 2.09
CA LEU A 755 25.22 -4.28 1.48
C LEU A 755 25.04 -5.76 1.86
N ALA A 756 24.80 -6.08 3.13
CA ALA A 756 24.48 -7.46 3.57
C ALA A 756 23.22 -8.02 2.86
N ARG A 757 22.18 -7.20 2.65
CA ARG A 757 21.01 -7.59 1.84
C ARG A 757 21.36 -7.87 0.39
N LEU A 758 22.28 -7.12 -0.22
CA LEU A 758 22.72 -7.37 -1.60
C LEU A 758 23.55 -8.66 -1.71
N LEU A 759 24.46 -8.93 -0.76
CA LEU A 759 25.23 -10.18 -0.70
C LEU A 759 24.34 -11.44 -0.69
N VAL A 760 23.15 -11.36 -0.09
CA VAL A 760 22.15 -12.45 -0.10
C VAL A 760 21.26 -12.41 -1.34
N THR A 761 20.61 -11.27 -1.62
CA THR A 761 19.50 -11.20 -2.60
C THR A 761 19.95 -11.03 -4.05
N ARG A 762 21.22 -10.68 -4.27
CA ARG A 762 21.84 -10.49 -5.60
C ARG A 762 23.11 -11.34 -5.75
N ALA A 763 23.24 -12.41 -4.96
CA ALA A 763 24.42 -13.28 -4.96
C ALA A 763 24.84 -13.77 -6.37
N PRO A 764 23.95 -14.21 -7.28
CA PRO A 764 24.35 -14.69 -8.61
C PRO A 764 24.98 -13.59 -9.49
N ASP A 765 24.60 -12.33 -9.28
CA ASP A 765 25.08 -11.16 -10.02
C ASP A 765 26.44 -10.65 -9.51
N LEU A 766 26.90 -11.19 -8.37
CA LEU A 766 28.15 -10.85 -7.69
C LEU A 766 29.23 -11.94 -7.84
N VAL A 767 28.96 -12.99 -8.63
CA VAL A 767 29.95 -14.04 -8.94
C VAL A 767 30.71 -13.69 -10.23
N PRO A 768 32.04 -13.52 -10.18
CA PRO A 768 32.91 -13.45 -11.36
C PRO A 768 32.63 -14.55 -12.38
N ALA A 769 32.55 -14.20 -13.67
CA ALA A 769 32.32 -15.18 -14.74
C ALA A 769 33.50 -16.18 -14.89
N SER A 770 34.64 -15.84 -14.29
CA SER A 770 35.86 -16.64 -14.18
C SER A 770 35.83 -17.70 -13.06
N ALA A 771 34.92 -17.61 -12.09
CA ALA A 771 34.93 -18.46 -10.90
C ALA A 771 34.20 -19.81 -11.13
N ILE A 772 34.94 -20.93 -11.10
CA ILE A 772 34.38 -22.28 -11.33
C ILE A 772 34.74 -23.22 -10.17
N GLY A 773 33.81 -23.35 -9.21
CA GLY A 773 33.98 -24.23 -8.05
C GLY A 773 34.67 -23.58 -6.84
N THR A 774 34.92 -22.27 -6.91
CA THR A 774 35.24 -21.46 -5.72
C THR A 774 33.96 -21.23 -4.91
N GLN A 775 34.01 -21.35 -3.58
CA GLN A 775 32.85 -21.04 -2.72
C GLN A 775 32.58 -19.53 -2.75
N TYR A 776 31.53 -19.11 -3.46
CA TYR A 776 31.07 -17.71 -3.54
C TYR A 776 29.70 -17.56 -2.89
N LEU A 777 29.57 -16.61 -1.97
CA LEU A 777 28.30 -16.10 -1.43
C LEU A 777 27.27 -17.18 -1.01
N ASP A 778 27.76 -18.32 -0.52
CA ASP A 778 26.90 -19.35 0.08
C ASP A 778 26.17 -18.74 1.29
N GLN A 779 24.85 -18.65 1.21
CA GLN A 779 24.05 -17.76 2.07
C GLN A 779 24.29 -18.03 3.58
N PRO A 780 24.36 -19.28 4.08
CA PRO A 780 24.67 -19.53 5.49
C PRO A 780 26.15 -19.27 5.83
N ALA A 781 27.07 -19.37 4.87
CA ALA A 781 28.50 -19.09 5.08
C ALA A 781 28.81 -17.59 5.17
N LEU A 782 27.96 -16.69 4.62
CA LEU A 782 28.14 -15.23 4.68
C LEU A 782 28.40 -14.69 6.11
N VAL A 783 27.79 -15.31 7.12
CA VAL A 783 27.89 -14.85 8.52
C VAL A 783 29.10 -15.43 9.27
N ASP A 784 29.74 -16.46 8.71
CA ASP A 784 30.90 -17.18 9.25
C ASP A 784 32.19 -16.40 8.99
N THR A 785 32.35 -15.33 9.77
CA THR A 785 33.44 -14.36 9.66
C THR A 785 34.62 -14.66 10.59
N GLY A 786 34.69 -15.87 11.16
CA GLY A 786 35.60 -16.21 12.25
C GLY A 786 35.38 -15.31 13.47
N ASP A 787 36.45 -14.99 14.20
CA ASP A 787 36.39 -14.09 15.37
C ASP A 787 36.29 -12.59 14.99
N VAL A 788 36.00 -12.27 13.72
CA VAL A 788 35.73 -10.90 13.27
C VAL A 788 34.24 -10.59 13.47
N PRO A 789 33.87 -9.60 14.30
CA PRO A 789 32.47 -9.27 14.55
C PRO A 789 31.79 -8.70 13.29
N LEU A 790 30.54 -9.10 13.06
CA LEU A 790 29.70 -8.46 12.04
C LEU A 790 29.31 -7.04 12.46
N HIS A 791 29.22 -6.13 11.49
CA HIS A 791 28.67 -4.79 11.67
C HIS A 791 27.23 -4.86 12.20
N PRO A 792 26.80 -4.01 13.16
CA PRO A 792 25.46 -4.11 13.77
C PRO A 792 24.31 -4.10 12.74
N GLY A 793 24.38 -3.24 11.73
CA GLY A 793 23.46 -3.18 10.60
C GLY A 793 23.49 -4.41 9.69
N ALA A 794 24.67 -4.98 9.42
CA ALA A 794 24.79 -6.24 8.69
C ALA A 794 24.21 -7.42 9.48
N ALA A 795 24.56 -7.53 10.77
CA ALA A 795 24.00 -8.53 11.68
C ALA A 795 22.47 -8.39 11.84
N THR A 796 21.93 -7.17 11.75
CA THR A 796 20.49 -6.93 11.72
C THR A 796 19.89 -7.40 10.41
N ALA A 797 20.45 -7.03 9.26
CA ALA A 797 20.01 -7.50 7.96
C ALA A 797 19.99 -9.03 7.83
N TYR A 798 21.01 -9.75 8.35
CA TYR A 798 20.99 -11.22 8.37
C TYR A 798 19.90 -11.77 9.27
N ARG A 799 19.69 -11.21 10.48
CA ARG A 799 18.57 -11.61 11.36
C ARG A 799 17.20 -11.40 10.71
N ASP A 800 17.01 -10.30 9.97
CA ASP A 800 15.76 -9.99 9.27
C ASP A 800 15.50 -10.94 8.08
N LEU A 801 16.57 -11.30 7.35
CA LEU A 801 16.50 -12.23 6.20
C LEU A 801 16.32 -13.69 6.62
N HIS A 802 16.91 -14.09 7.75
CA HIS A 802 16.77 -15.44 8.30
C HIS A 802 15.32 -15.72 8.76
N GLY A 803 14.69 -14.72 9.38
CA GLY A 803 13.30 -14.74 9.84
C GLY A 803 13.18 -15.21 11.28
#